data_AF-A0A955NVE3-F1
#
_entry.id   AF-A0A955NVE3-F1
#
_cell.length_a   1.000
_cell.length_b   1.000
_cell.length_c   1.000
_cell.angle_alpha   90.00
_cell.angle_beta   90.00
_cell.angle_gamma   90.00
#
_symmetry.space_group_name_H-M   'P 1'
#
loop_
_entity.id
_entity.type
_entity.pdbx_description
1 polymer ?
#
loop_
_entity_poly.entity_id
_entity_poly.type
_entity_poly.pdbx_seq_one_letter_code
_entity_poly.pdbx_strand_id
1 'polypeptide(L)'
;MPSCWGETRVGVIPAEELNPSGLSVLSLLEVELSSHSEVDLLERGEVKSILEEQSIQIGMGMRSGESWRSLGALLKADLLILIDSNNHDEGEIFHAVAIRTSDGIRIGEKSILCENDDVESCAAKLVPFAEEAIDRGVKKESRLVAVSPFQCNDLLFTYNFLQEVYAGVFAKILDNQKDILIVEIEEAQSLADELSLTGERSIENRPLPYFVRGSFSNNGKGDSRDVTIDVSLSLGEKTIDSASAQGLPSESVTSFLEKVATRFCQIISESGDTIFDATRDAQELFESGDNFRRLGDWETALSHYEAGLLVKPELIKYRKPAYDCCRRLVKRYLEDLSREADPTRPSIGLGYALRSLDHLEQYLEVVPPEDANEIFVELGNDMENVLWRFTLSYRPGAPPREMHELLTDYVSRRQEIFVTYLEKTHRDGKMTKLAEQLLLDNLYEFEETRIRLPAQETGWQQCRLRALEVMGHYPSAIYPLYRAIIWVDAKEEKTIYDHEFLEAVRSSSSEAIQFVWRTVRAARTSPLKGGLIDEVENLRTEYLEMIGAKSGSKWSDPFTRVLDRKIQSIRKAVEEQSGSQDTSGKSQPTPNEDGPTNFSAKIFHFKKEPPEATFTPILRAIPLPSDIAEFDYMEDLIVDWVQVDAGHDLIASPHFLYILDQEGELFEIDRLEKGETYQQLIEAGNKVWILIKSKVSRVLVFDPTTYEMDLFDEEDGLPAVASDLMGCALGEDGIIVSGYFGRTWVAKLTVSSTGENKVEMLYEAKNVQGPYSDPNTAFKPVSIRKLEMREEDGDGWIAIRRSIPEAQGVGIFKSSPDCLLVNTDSKEVKLGQPPNPRSVGSIHGEFEDSPESDGRTIGSTRESLSELKRRHQNFSVQTNYEGRIFAFGSDGVWWLKPEGDNVFAIKLEGDIPLPKKFDMYGKIYHSNYYGLVYRTGNLLFQVALNPKDDH
;
A
#
# COMPACT_ATOMS: atom_id res chain seq x y z
N MET A 1 3.12 53.63 43.37
CA MET A 1 1.80 53.52 42.73
C MET A 1 1.30 52.12 43.05
N PRO A 2 0.07 51.91 43.53
CA PRO A 2 -0.46 50.56 43.68
C PRO A 2 -0.54 49.95 42.28
N SER A 3 0.10 48.79 42.07
CA SER A 3 0.03 48.03 40.82
C SER A 3 -1.45 47.73 40.54
N CYS A 4 -1.94 48.20 39.40
CA CYS A 4 -3.31 47.97 38.93
C CYS A 4 -3.49 46.59 38.26
N TRP A 5 -2.54 45.69 38.46
CA TRP A 5 -2.56 44.32 37.96
C TRP A 5 -3.29 43.46 38.99
N GLY A 6 -4.30 42.70 38.56
CA GLY A 6 -4.93 41.70 39.41
C GLY A 6 -3.90 40.66 39.87
N GLU A 7 -4.19 39.96 40.97
CA GLU A 7 -3.37 38.83 41.43
C GLU A 7 -3.22 37.83 40.28
N THR A 8 -1.99 37.44 39.96
CA THR A 8 -1.69 36.44 38.92
C THR A 8 -1.86 35.07 39.53
N ARG A 9 -2.74 34.24 38.97
CA ARG A 9 -2.98 32.90 39.50
C ARG A 9 -1.94 31.92 38.99
N VAL A 10 -1.09 31.40 39.87
CA VAL A 10 0.08 30.57 39.52
C VAL A 10 -0.12 29.14 40.01
N GLY A 11 0.10 28.16 39.14
CA GLY A 11 0.18 26.73 39.49
C GLY A 11 1.61 26.23 39.43
N VAL A 12 2.14 25.66 40.52
CA VAL A 12 3.45 24.98 40.52
C VAL A 12 3.21 23.48 40.45
N ILE A 13 3.71 22.82 39.41
CA ILE A 13 3.36 21.44 39.06
C ILE A 13 4.63 20.59 38.86
N PRO A 14 4.74 19.40 39.46
CA PRO A 14 5.77 18.45 39.10
C PRO A 14 5.51 17.89 37.69
N ALA A 15 6.48 17.98 36.77
CA ALA A 15 6.34 17.47 35.41
C ALA A 15 6.31 15.93 35.35
N GLU A 16 7.09 15.29 36.22
CA GLU A 16 7.15 13.84 36.43
C GLU A 16 7.05 13.52 37.93
N GLU A 17 7.07 12.23 38.31
CA GLU A 17 7.16 11.83 39.72
C GLU A 17 8.51 12.30 40.31
N LEU A 18 8.51 13.50 40.87
CA LEU A 18 9.67 14.05 41.59
C LEU A 18 10.06 13.13 42.75
N ASN A 19 11.36 12.96 42.94
CA ASN A 19 11.87 12.28 44.12
C ASN A 19 11.60 13.12 45.41
N PRO A 20 11.92 12.61 46.61
CA PRO A 20 11.66 13.33 47.86
C PRO A 20 12.36 14.71 47.97
N SER A 21 13.56 14.86 47.40
CA SER A 21 14.27 16.15 47.35
C SER A 21 13.54 17.14 46.45
N GLY A 22 13.10 16.72 45.26
CA GLY A 22 12.33 17.55 44.35
C GLY A 22 10.98 17.99 44.91
N LEU A 23 10.28 17.12 45.63
CA LEU A 23 9.07 17.51 46.37
C LEU A 23 9.35 18.57 47.43
N SER A 24 10.52 18.51 48.07
CA SER A 24 10.94 19.48 49.08
C SER A 24 11.31 20.83 48.44
N VAL A 25 12.02 20.82 47.30
CA VAL A 25 12.30 22.04 46.51
C VAL A 25 11.01 22.70 46.08
N LEU A 26 10.05 21.92 45.57
CA LEU A 26 8.75 22.41 45.12
C LEU A 26 7.95 23.02 46.28
N SER A 27 7.93 22.38 47.45
CA SER A 27 7.30 22.93 48.67
C SER A 27 7.94 24.25 49.13
N LEU A 28 9.26 24.37 49.10
CA LEU A 28 9.93 25.60 49.48
C LEU A 28 9.66 26.73 48.47
N LEU A 29 9.65 26.41 47.17
CA LEU A 29 9.28 27.38 46.14
C LEU A 29 7.84 27.89 46.32
N GLU A 30 6.88 27.01 46.59
CA GLU A 30 5.49 27.39 46.89
C GLU A 30 5.39 28.33 48.11
N VAL A 31 6.13 28.03 49.19
CA VAL A 31 6.16 28.89 50.40
C VAL A 31 6.70 30.28 50.08
N GLU A 32 7.83 30.36 49.37
CA GLU A 32 8.42 31.64 48.99
C GLU A 32 7.48 32.43 48.05
N LEU A 33 6.90 31.79 47.03
CA LEU A 33 5.96 32.43 46.11
C LEU A 33 4.68 32.91 46.80
N SER A 34 4.17 32.17 47.79
CA SER A 34 2.99 32.58 48.57
C SER A 34 3.20 33.85 49.40
N SER A 35 4.45 34.26 49.62
CA SER A 35 4.79 35.51 50.32
C SER A 35 4.64 36.75 49.43
N HIS A 36 4.53 36.57 48.10
CA HIS A 36 4.35 37.66 47.15
C HIS A 36 2.87 38.03 47.04
N SER A 37 2.54 39.29 47.39
CA SER A 37 1.16 39.80 47.35
C SER A 37 0.54 39.89 45.96
N GLU A 38 1.32 39.68 44.89
CA GLU A 38 0.86 39.73 43.50
C GLU A 38 0.56 38.32 42.94
N VAL A 39 0.76 37.26 43.74
CA VAL A 39 0.62 35.86 43.34
C VAL A 39 -0.53 35.20 44.10
N ASP A 40 -1.52 34.70 43.35
CA ASP A 40 -2.55 33.78 43.87
C ASP A 40 -2.10 32.33 43.58
N LEU A 41 -1.49 31.68 44.57
CA LEU A 41 -0.92 30.35 44.39
C LEU A 41 -2.01 29.28 44.49
N LEU A 42 -2.12 28.42 43.47
CA LEU A 42 -3.02 27.28 43.49
C LEU A 42 -2.68 26.27 44.59
N GLU A 43 -3.70 25.80 45.31
CA GLU A 43 -3.52 24.77 46.33
C GLU A 43 -3.13 23.43 45.69
N ARG A 44 -2.07 22.79 46.23
CA ARG A 44 -1.57 21.49 45.73
C ARG A 44 -2.65 20.40 45.69
N GLY A 45 -3.64 20.46 46.59
CA GLY A 45 -4.77 19.53 46.58
C GLY A 45 -5.69 19.68 45.36
N GLU A 46 -5.93 20.91 44.91
CA GLU A 46 -6.71 21.21 43.70
C GLU A 46 -5.97 20.73 42.45
N VAL A 47 -4.68 21.06 42.34
CA VAL A 47 -3.81 20.61 41.24
C VAL A 47 -3.79 19.09 41.15
N LYS A 48 -3.54 18.41 42.28
CA LYS A 48 -3.45 16.94 42.33
C LYS A 48 -4.77 16.27 41.93
N SER A 49 -5.92 16.77 42.39
CA SER A 49 -7.22 16.20 42.03
C SER A 49 -7.49 16.27 40.52
N ILE A 50 -7.14 17.40 39.89
CA ILE A 50 -7.33 17.59 38.45
C ILE A 50 -6.33 16.73 37.65
N LEU A 51 -5.07 16.67 38.09
CA LEU A 51 -4.06 15.83 37.45
C LEU A 51 -4.37 14.34 37.58
N GLU A 52 -4.91 13.87 38.70
CA GLU A 52 -5.33 12.47 38.84
C GLU A 52 -6.46 12.12 37.85
N GLU A 53 -7.44 13.03 37.67
CA GLU A 53 -8.52 12.86 36.68
C GLU A 53 -8.00 12.89 35.24
N GLN A 54 -7.03 13.75 34.96
CA GLN A 54 -6.42 13.94 33.63
C GLN A 54 -5.26 12.99 33.34
N SER A 55 -4.67 12.31 34.34
CA SER A 55 -3.51 11.41 34.18
C SER A 55 -3.76 10.25 33.22
N ILE A 56 -5.04 9.91 33.01
CA ILE A 56 -5.50 8.95 32.01
C ILE A 56 -5.27 9.47 30.56
N GLN A 57 -5.16 10.78 30.37
CA GLN A 57 -4.92 11.45 29.07
C GLN A 57 -3.52 12.10 28.98
N ILE A 58 -2.94 12.54 30.10
CA ILE A 58 -1.69 13.31 30.16
C ILE A 58 -0.43 12.47 29.87
N GLY A 59 -0.46 11.15 30.13
CA GLY A 59 0.71 10.27 30.00
C GLY A 59 1.29 10.12 28.57
N MET A 60 0.69 10.72 27.55
CA MET A 60 1.08 10.54 26.14
C MET A 60 1.79 11.72 25.48
N GLY A 61 2.25 12.72 26.23
CA GLY A 61 3.24 13.70 25.73
C GLY A 61 2.76 15.14 25.84
N MET A 62 2.95 15.72 27.03
CA MET A 62 2.79 17.16 27.27
C MET A 62 3.93 17.95 26.62
N ARG A 63 4.01 17.95 25.29
CA ARG A 63 4.90 18.81 24.52
C ARG A 63 4.17 19.85 23.69
N SER A 64 2.84 19.76 23.59
CA SER A 64 2.04 20.72 22.82
C SER A 64 1.52 21.86 23.69
N GLY A 65 1.62 23.09 23.18
CA GLY A 65 1.03 24.29 23.80
C GLY A 65 -0.49 24.17 24.06
N GLU A 66 -1.20 23.35 23.29
CA GLU A 66 -2.63 23.07 23.50
C GLU A 66 -2.91 22.33 24.81
N SER A 67 -2.09 21.32 25.15
CA SER A 67 -2.22 20.58 26.42
C SER A 67 -2.10 21.53 27.61
N TRP A 68 -1.15 22.47 27.54
CA TRP A 68 -0.92 23.45 28.60
C TRP A 68 -2.04 24.47 28.73
N ARG A 69 -2.63 24.90 27.62
CA ARG A 69 -3.82 25.76 27.64
C ARG A 69 -5.01 25.07 28.28
N SER A 70 -5.26 23.82 27.88
CA SER A 70 -6.34 23.02 28.45
C SER A 70 -6.15 22.83 29.96
N LEU A 71 -4.95 22.44 30.39
CA LEU A 71 -4.62 22.28 31.79
C LEU A 71 -4.75 23.59 32.56
N GLY A 72 -4.25 24.70 32.00
CA GLY A 72 -4.37 26.02 32.59
C GLY A 72 -5.82 26.50 32.71
N ALA A 73 -6.66 26.24 31.71
CA ALA A 73 -8.09 26.56 31.73
C ALA A 73 -8.85 25.72 32.77
N LEU A 74 -8.50 24.44 32.92
CA LEU A 74 -9.04 23.56 33.96
C LEU A 74 -8.67 24.05 35.36
N LEU A 75 -7.40 24.41 35.55
CA LEU A 75 -6.87 24.93 36.82
C LEU A 75 -7.24 26.40 37.09
N LYS A 76 -7.75 27.10 36.07
CA LYS A 76 -7.93 28.57 36.06
C LYS A 76 -6.64 29.30 36.43
N ALA A 77 -5.49 28.73 36.09
CA ALA A 77 -4.20 29.38 36.28
C ALA A 77 -3.95 30.35 35.13
N ASP A 78 -3.27 31.47 35.38
CA ASP A 78 -2.72 32.38 34.37
C ASP A 78 -1.31 31.95 33.94
N LEU A 79 -0.57 31.32 34.87
CA LEU A 79 0.79 30.82 34.68
C LEU A 79 0.96 29.45 35.34
N LEU A 80 1.62 28.53 34.65
CA LEU A 80 2.07 27.26 35.20
C LEU A 80 3.61 27.25 35.29
N ILE A 81 4.15 26.79 36.41
CA ILE A 81 5.58 26.55 36.61
C ILE A 81 5.75 25.04 36.78
N LEU A 82 6.30 24.40 35.77
CA LEU A 82 6.59 22.98 35.77
C LEU A 82 8.00 22.76 36.29
N ILE A 83 8.17 21.76 37.15
CA ILE A 83 9.48 21.36 37.68
C ILE A 83 9.69 19.89 37.40
N ASP A 84 10.77 19.59 36.69
CA ASP A 84 11.30 18.25 36.50
C ASP A 84 12.64 18.10 37.24
N SER A 85 13.03 16.87 37.53
CA SER A 85 14.28 16.54 38.20
C SER A 85 14.96 15.34 37.55
N ASN A 86 16.20 15.52 37.12
CA ASN A 86 17.03 14.46 36.57
C ASN A 86 18.26 14.21 37.46
N ASN A 87 18.50 12.95 37.82
CA ASN A 87 19.68 12.56 38.58
C ASN A 87 20.94 12.64 37.69
N HIS A 88 21.94 13.41 38.11
CA HIS A 88 23.25 13.52 37.47
C HIS A 88 24.35 13.04 38.44
N ASP A 89 25.52 12.66 37.93
CA ASP A 89 26.63 12.13 38.76
C ASP A 89 27.10 13.13 39.84
N GLU A 90 26.88 14.42 39.61
CA GLU A 90 27.30 15.53 40.49
C GLU A 90 26.19 16.05 41.41
N GLY A 91 24.96 15.53 41.27
CA GLY A 91 23.80 16.01 42.01
C GLY A 91 22.52 15.92 41.20
N GLU A 92 21.46 16.53 41.70
CA GLU A 92 20.17 16.57 41.02
C GLU A 92 20.05 17.82 40.15
N ILE A 93 19.67 17.68 38.88
CA ILE A 93 19.40 18.82 38.00
C ILE A 93 17.90 19.07 38.00
N PHE A 94 17.49 20.21 38.53
CA PHE A 94 16.11 20.68 38.42
C PHE A 94 15.93 21.50 37.16
N HIS A 95 14.98 21.10 36.35
CA HIS A 95 14.59 21.80 35.15
C HIS A 95 13.22 22.44 35.40
N ALA A 96 13.18 23.76 35.42
CA ALA A 96 11.95 24.53 35.60
C ALA A 96 11.53 25.17 34.28
N VAL A 97 10.24 25.11 33.97
CA VAL A 97 9.63 25.71 32.77
C VAL A 97 8.42 26.51 33.20
N ALA A 98 8.36 27.78 32.82
CA ALA A 98 7.19 28.61 33.05
C ALA A 98 6.38 28.75 31.77
N ILE A 99 5.06 28.56 31.86
CA ILE A 99 4.14 28.54 30.73
C ILE A 99 2.96 29.45 31.01
N ARG A 100 2.67 30.37 30.10
CA ARG A 100 1.46 31.19 30.16
C ARG A 100 0.29 30.40 29.60
N THR A 101 -0.76 30.26 30.39
CA THR A 101 -1.87 29.34 30.08
C THR A 101 -2.85 29.90 29.08
N SER A 102 -2.93 31.22 28.90
CA SER A 102 -3.86 31.83 27.97
C SER A 102 -3.55 31.46 26.52
N ASP A 103 -2.27 31.27 26.21
CA ASP A 103 -1.76 30.97 24.88
C ASP A 103 -0.86 29.73 24.85
N GLY A 104 -0.61 29.09 25.99
CA GLY A 104 0.21 27.88 26.08
C GLY A 104 1.68 28.14 25.83
N ILE A 105 2.12 29.40 25.91
CA ILE A 105 3.45 29.83 25.49
C ILE A 105 4.46 29.64 26.62
N ARG A 106 5.60 29.03 26.33
CA ARG A 106 6.75 29.00 27.25
C ARG A 106 7.30 30.42 27.45
N ILE A 107 7.25 30.90 28.69
CA ILE A 107 7.72 32.22 29.10
C ILE A 107 9.21 32.22 29.45
N GLY A 108 9.70 31.07 29.92
CA GLY A 108 11.11 30.91 30.24
C GLY A 108 11.41 29.49 30.72
N GLU A 109 12.69 29.19 30.73
CA GLU A 109 13.24 27.91 31.14
C GLU A 109 14.52 28.11 31.96
N LYS A 110 14.72 27.28 32.98
CA LYS A 110 15.94 27.30 33.79
C LYS A 110 16.30 25.91 34.28
N SER A 111 17.55 25.52 34.05
CA SER A 111 18.16 24.34 34.66
C SER A 111 19.09 24.75 35.80
N ILE A 112 18.96 24.10 36.96
CA ILE A 112 19.78 24.36 38.15
C ILE A 112 20.35 23.04 38.64
N LEU A 113 21.68 22.96 38.71
CA LEU A 113 22.36 21.87 39.39
C LEU A 113 22.29 22.10 40.90
N CYS A 114 21.77 21.09 41.60
CA CYS A 114 21.66 21.00 43.03
C CYS A 114 22.65 19.98 43.56
N GLU A 115 23.72 20.50 44.17
CA GLU A 115 24.66 19.69 44.93
C GLU A 115 23.92 19.01 46.09
N ASN A 116 24.26 17.74 46.35
CA ASN A 116 23.49 16.86 47.25
C ASN A 116 23.20 17.51 48.62
N ASP A 117 21.92 17.45 49.02
CA ASP A 117 21.29 17.91 50.28
C ASP A 117 20.98 19.42 50.45
N ASP A 118 21.33 20.31 49.52
CA ASP A 118 21.05 21.76 49.67
C ASP A 118 19.74 22.20 48.97
N VAL A 119 18.62 21.61 49.42
CA VAL A 119 17.26 21.88 48.90
C VAL A 119 16.88 23.37 49.00
N GLU A 120 17.30 24.03 50.09
CA GLU A 120 17.00 25.44 50.36
C GLU A 120 17.68 26.38 49.35
N SER A 121 18.97 26.17 49.07
CA SER A 121 19.71 26.91 48.04
C SER A 121 19.13 26.70 46.65
N CYS A 122 18.64 25.50 46.36
CA CYS A 122 18.00 25.18 45.10
C CYS A 122 16.69 25.93 44.90
N ALA A 123 15.80 25.91 45.91
CA ALA A 123 14.58 26.70 45.90
C ALA A 123 14.90 28.20 45.77
N ALA A 124 15.89 28.71 46.51
CA ALA A 124 16.33 30.10 46.43
C ALA A 124 16.86 30.51 45.04
N LYS A 125 17.42 29.58 44.25
CA LYS A 125 17.85 29.82 42.86
C LYS A 125 16.67 29.79 41.87
N LEU A 126 15.57 29.11 42.20
CA LEU A 126 14.35 29.03 41.40
C LEU A 126 13.42 30.23 41.62
N VAL A 127 13.39 30.81 42.83
CA VAL A 127 12.53 31.98 43.13
C VAL A 127 12.73 33.13 42.13
N PRO A 128 13.97 33.60 41.82
CA PRO A 128 14.16 34.67 40.84
C PRO A 128 13.65 34.33 39.44
N PHE A 129 13.68 33.05 39.06
CA PHE A 129 13.15 32.59 37.78
C PHE A 129 11.63 32.63 37.75
N ALA A 130 10.98 32.16 38.83
CA ALA A 130 9.53 32.23 38.96
C ALA A 130 9.04 33.68 38.99
N GLU A 131 9.71 34.57 39.72
CA GLU A 131 9.41 36.02 39.75
C GLU A 131 9.54 36.66 38.36
N GLU A 132 10.63 36.36 37.64
CA GLU A 132 10.84 36.84 36.27
C GLU A 132 9.76 36.31 35.31
N ALA A 133 9.40 35.03 35.44
CA ALA A 133 8.33 34.43 34.66
C ALA A 133 6.96 35.05 34.96
N ILE A 134 6.67 35.41 36.20
CA ILE A 134 5.44 36.12 36.59
C ILE A 134 5.43 37.53 35.97
N ASP A 135 6.51 38.31 36.11
CA ASP A 135 6.61 39.66 35.52
C ASP A 135 6.48 39.63 33.98
N ARG A 136 7.03 38.60 33.33
CA ARG A 136 6.88 38.37 31.89
C ARG A 136 5.49 37.88 31.50
N GLY A 137 4.91 36.95 32.25
CA GLY A 137 3.59 36.36 31.97
C GLY A 137 2.46 37.39 31.99
N VAL A 138 2.55 38.37 32.90
CA VAL A 138 1.57 39.48 33.03
C VAL A 138 1.62 40.44 31.83
N LYS A 139 2.78 40.60 31.18
CA LYS A 139 2.93 41.50 30.03
C LYS A 139 2.38 40.84 28.77
N LYS A 140 1.27 41.37 28.26
CA LYS A 140 0.65 40.90 27.01
C LYS A 140 1.45 41.23 25.74
N GLU A 141 2.41 42.15 25.80
CA GLU A 141 3.05 42.75 24.61
C GLU A 141 4.37 42.09 24.18
N SER A 142 4.68 40.89 24.67
CA SER A 142 5.92 40.22 24.29
C SER A 142 5.92 39.78 22.83
N ARG A 143 7.03 40.06 22.13
CA ARG A 143 7.32 39.55 20.78
C ARG A 143 7.79 38.11 20.87
N LEU A 144 7.17 37.22 20.09
CA LEU A 144 7.58 35.82 20.02
C LEU A 144 8.71 35.67 19.00
N VAL A 145 9.76 34.94 19.36
CA VAL A 145 10.86 34.61 18.45
C VAL A 145 11.18 33.12 18.56
N ALA A 146 11.12 32.42 17.44
CA ALA A 146 11.49 31.02 17.33
C ALA A 146 12.89 30.91 16.74
N VAL A 147 13.80 30.23 17.43
CA VAL A 147 15.19 30.03 16.96
C VAL A 147 15.36 28.58 16.54
N SER A 148 15.70 28.36 15.26
CA SER A 148 15.94 27.00 14.74
C SER A 148 17.30 26.49 15.18
N PRO A 149 17.47 25.18 15.39
CA PRO A 149 18.78 24.57 15.28
C PRO A 149 19.44 25.00 13.96
N PHE A 150 20.69 25.44 14.02
CA PHE A 150 21.36 25.93 12.81
C PHE A 150 21.67 24.75 11.90
N GLN A 151 21.46 24.86 10.59
CA GLN A 151 21.76 23.77 9.66
C GLN A 151 23.29 23.63 9.47
N CYS A 152 23.84 22.44 9.74
CA CYS A 152 25.23 22.14 9.40
C CYS A 152 25.33 21.72 7.92
N ASN A 153 26.08 22.48 7.12
CA ASN A 153 26.30 22.23 5.70
C ASN A 153 27.54 21.33 5.44
N ASP A 154 28.12 20.74 6.48
CA ASP A 154 29.29 19.87 6.35
C ASP A 154 28.89 18.44 5.97
N LEU A 155 29.46 17.93 4.87
CA LEU A 155 29.16 16.59 4.35
C LEU A 155 29.52 15.44 5.31
N LEU A 156 30.44 15.68 6.26
CA LEU A 156 30.94 14.66 7.18
C LEU A 156 30.16 14.59 8.50
N PHE A 157 29.22 15.51 8.75
CA PHE A 157 28.41 15.59 9.98
C PHE A 157 29.20 15.67 11.30
N THR A 158 30.54 15.78 11.24
CA THR A 158 31.46 15.85 12.40
C THR A 158 31.07 16.94 13.40
N TYR A 159 30.43 18.01 12.93
CA TYR A 159 30.11 19.19 13.71
C TYR A 159 28.61 19.39 13.89
N ASN A 160 27.78 18.35 13.70
CA ASN A 160 26.33 18.43 13.91
C ASN A 160 25.95 18.82 15.35
N PHE A 161 26.78 18.51 16.34
CA PHE A 161 26.52 18.92 17.72
C PHE A 161 26.53 20.45 17.91
N LEU A 162 27.12 21.22 16.97
CA LEU A 162 27.17 22.68 17.05
C LEU A 162 25.88 23.37 16.58
N GLN A 163 24.97 22.63 15.94
CA GLN A 163 23.67 23.17 15.50
C GLN A 163 22.90 23.76 16.68
N GLU A 164 22.78 22.97 17.76
CA GLU A 164 22.14 23.37 19.01
C GLU A 164 22.96 24.39 19.79
N VAL A 165 24.30 24.28 19.78
CA VAL A 165 25.17 25.20 20.52
C VAL A 165 25.06 26.62 19.96
N TYR A 166 25.12 26.79 18.64
CA TYR A 166 25.01 28.11 18.02
C TYR A 166 23.60 28.68 18.12
N ALA A 167 22.56 27.86 17.93
CA ALA A 167 21.18 28.28 18.15
C ALA A 167 20.94 28.70 19.61
N GLY A 168 21.42 27.91 20.58
CA GLY A 168 21.27 28.18 22.01
C GLY A 168 22.01 29.44 22.47
N VAL A 169 23.21 29.72 21.94
CA VAL A 169 23.89 30.99 22.17
C VAL A 169 23.04 32.15 21.66
N PHE A 170 22.54 32.05 20.42
CA PHE A 170 21.72 33.09 19.80
C PHE A 170 20.43 33.34 20.59
N ALA A 171 19.71 32.27 20.92
CA ALA A 171 18.48 32.30 21.72
C ALA A 171 18.71 32.95 23.07
N LYS A 172 19.79 32.59 23.79
CA LYS A 172 20.12 33.19 25.09
C LYS A 172 20.36 34.70 25.02
N ILE A 173 20.94 35.19 23.92
CA ILE A 173 21.16 36.64 23.75
C ILE A 173 19.84 37.37 23.53
N LEU A 174 18.95 36.79 22.71
CA LEU A 174 17.61 37.33 22.49
C LEU A 174 16.75 37.28 23.76
N ASP A 175 16.81 36.18 24.52
CA ASP A 175 16.05 35.96 25.75
C ASP A 175 16.41 36.96 26.86
N ASN A 176 17.61 37.55 26.83
CA ASN A 176 17.96 38.64 27.76
C ASN A 176 17.17 39.94 27.51
N GLN A 177 16.39 40.04 26.42
CA GLN A 177 15.52 41.19 26.18
C GLN A 177 14.15 40.97 26.84
N LYS A 178 13.72 41.94 27.66
CA LYS A 178 12.47 41.83 28.44
C LYS A 178 11.22 41.67 27.58
N ASP A 179 11.23 42.23 26.37
CA ASP A 179 10.08 42.27 25.46
C ASP A 179 10.09 41.15 24.42
N ILE A 180 11.05 40.22 24.48
CA ILE A 180 11.17 39.07 23.59
C ILE A 180 10.96 37.79 24.40
N LEU A 181 10.14 36.88 23.88
CA LEU A 181 9.98 35.51 24.37
C LEU A 181 10.50 34.55 23.32
N ILE A 182 11.37 33.63 23.76
CA ILE A 182 11.86 32.55 22.91
C ILE A 182 10.91 31.37 23.02
N VAL A 183 10.45 30.89 21.87
CA VAL A 183 9.56 29.74 21.75
C VAL A 183 10.24 28.66 20.90
N GLU A 184 9.87 27.40 21.14
CA GLU A 184 10.30 26.30 20.26
C GLU A 184 9.70 26.48 18.86
N ILE A 185 10.33 25.91 17.83
CA ILE A 185 9.83 26.06 16.46
C ILE A 185 8.50 25.37 16.28
N GLU A 186 8.37 24.17 16.82
CA GLU A 186 7.16 23.37 16.77
C GLU A 186 6.02 24.11 17.48
N GLU A 187 6.34 24.82 18.57
CA GLU A 187 5.40 25.68 19.28
C GLU A 187 5.02 26.91 18.44
N ALA A 188 6.01 27.63 17.89
CA ALA A 188 5.79 28.76 17.00
C ALA A 188 5.00 28.40 15.74
N GLN A 189 5.25 27.22 15.19
CA GLN A 189 4.52 26.64 14.08
C GLN A 189 3.11 26.28 14.50
N SER A 190 2.92 25.59 15.64
CA SER A 190 1.59 25.29 16.17
C SER A 190 0.76 26.55 16.43
N LEU A 191 1.40 27.63 16.88
CA LEU A 191 0.79 28.94 17.05
C LEU A 191 0.42 29.57 15.71
N ALA A 192 1.35 29.56 14.75
CA ALA A 192 1.12 30.06 13.40
C ALA A 192 -0.01 29.28 12.71
N ASP A 193 -0.02 27.96 12.86
CA ASP A 193 -1.04 27.05 12.38
C ASP A 193 -2.35 27.34 13.07
N GLU A 194 -2.44 27.40 14.40
CA GLU A 194 -3.71 27.75 15.07
C GLU A 194 -4.29 29.10 14.64
N LEU A 195 -3.44 30.11 14.44
CA LEU A 195 -3.83 31.45 13.95
C LEU A 195 -4.37 31.39 12.53
N SER A 196 -3.70 30.59 11.71
CA SER A 196 -4.18 30.12 10.43
C SER A 196 -5.58 29.49 10.62
N LEU A 197 -5.72 28.58 11.58
CA LEU A 197 -6.85 27.67 11.66
C LEU A 197 -8.16 28.40 12.08
N THR A 198 -8.08 29.31 13.01
CA THR A 198 -9.27 29.76 13.74
C THR A 198 -10.10 30.80 12.99
N GLY A 199 -9.53 31.54 12.03
CA GLY A 199 -10.24 32.52 11.17
C GLY A 199 -11.04 33.60 11.91
N GLU A 200 -11.00 33.60 13.24
CA GLU A 200 -11.91 34.32 14.12
C GLU A 200 -11.30 35.64 14.56
N ARG A 201 -12.16 36.65 14.63
CA ARG A 201 -11.84 37.98 15.17
C ARG A 201 -11.40 37.96 16.64
N SER A 202 -11.58 36.85 17.35
CA SER A 202 -11.22 36.72 18.77
C SER A 202 -9.70 36.60 18.99
N ILE A 203 -8.93 36.27 17.94
CA ILE A 203 -7.46 36.11 18.01
C ILE A 203 -6.72 37.28 17.34
N GLU A 204 -7.42 38.38 17.02
CA GLU A 204 -6.87 39.60 16.39
C GLU A 204 -5.64 40.23 17.11
N ASN A 205 -5.26 39.76 18.30
CA ASN A 205 -4.16 40.28 19.09
C ASN A 205 -2.99 39.31 19.35
N ARG A 206 -2.95 38.11 18.73
CA ARG A 206 -1.80 37.22 18.97
C ARG A 206 -0.61 37.64 18.08
N PRO A 207 0.58 37.87 18.66
CA PRO A 207 1.75 38.24 17.88
C PRO A 207 2.23 37.06 17.02
N LEU A 208 2.51 37.32 15.74
CA LEU A 208 3.19 36.35 14.88
C LEU A 208 4.63 36.17 15.36
N PRO A 209 5.14 34.92 15.44
CA PRO A 209 6.51 34.68 15.81
C PRO A 209 7.46 35.10 14.69
N TYR A 210 8.55 35.77 15.08
CA TYR A 210 9.72 35.92 14.22
C TYR A 210 10.49 34.60 14.20
N PHE A 211 10.97 34.19 13.04
CA PHE A 211 11.81 33.01 12.90
C PHE A 211 13.26 33.41 12.68
N VAL A 212 14.14 32.85 13.48
CA VAL A 212 15.59 32.92 13.27
C VAL A 212 16.05 31.59 12.71
N ARG A 213 16.66 31.63 11.52
CA ARG A 213 17.27 30.46 10.87
C ARG A 213 18.76 30.72 10.72
N GLY A 214 19.56 29.70 10.97
CA GLY A 214 20.99 29.77 10.74
C GLY A 214 21.48 28.58 9.95
N SER A 215 22.59 28.74 9.24
CA SER A 215 23.35 27.63 8.67
C SER A 215 24.84 27.90 8.82
N PHE A 216 25.65 26.86 8.92
CA PHE A 216 27.10 26.99 9.02
C PHE A 216 27.84 25.85 8.33
N SER A 217 29.07 26.11 7.91
CA SER A 217 30.02 25.11 7.41
C SER A 217 31.38 25.34 8.03
N ASN A 218 32.13 24.27 8.25
CA ASN A 218 33.46 24.29 8.85
C ASN A 218 34.53 23.86 7.86
N ASN A 219 35.57 24.68 7.72
CA ASN A 219 36.78 24.37 6.98
C ASN A 219 37.94 24.16 7.95
N GLY A 220 38.60 22.99 7.91
CA GLY A 220 39.70 22.65 8.81
C GLY A 220 39.32 21.77 10.01
N LYS A 221 40.24 21.63 10.96
CA LYS A 221 40.10 20.76 12.15
C LYS A 221 40.66 21.44 13.40
N GLY A 222 40.05 21.15 14.55
CA GLY A 222 40.48 21.68 15.85
C GLY A 222 40.49 23.20 15.87
N ASP A 223 41.51 23.78 16.48
CA ASP A 223 41.63 25.24 16.65
C ASP A 223 41.92 26.00 15.35
N SER A 224 42.34 25.31 14.28
CA SER A 224 42.57 25.92 12.96
C SER A 224 41.32 25.87 12.07
N ARG A 225 40.13 25.82 12.67
CA ARG A 225 38.85 25.67 11.97
C ARG A 225 38.26 27.05 11.68
N ASP A 226 38.04 27.29 10.39
CA ASP A 226 37.38 28.46 9.87
C ASP A 226 35.89 28.15 9.65
N VAL A 227 35.02 28.99 10.19
CA VAL A 227 33.57 28.83 10.14
C VAL A 227 32.98 29.85 9.16
N THR A 228 32.18 29.37 8.22
CA THR A 228 31.24 30.22 7.46
C THR A 228 29.87 30.05 8.09
N ILE A 229 29.19 31.15 8.38
CA ILE A 229 27.90 31.16 9.07
C ILE A 229 26.97 32.21 8.46
N ASP A 230 25.73 31.80 8.22
CA ASP A 230 24.65 32.61 7.69
C ASP A 230 23.48 32.58 8.69
N VAL A 231 22.93 33.73 9.04
CA VAL A 231 21.79 33.85 9.95
C VAL A 231 20.75 34.80 9.34
N SER A 232 19.49 34.41 9.31
CA SER A 232 18.38 35.21 8.83
C SER A 232 17.28 35.36 9.88
N LEU A 233 16.64 36.53 9.86
CA LEU A 233 15.43 36.84 10.60
C LEU A 233 14.28 36.92 9.59
N SER A 234 13.23 36.16 9.81
CA SER A 234 12.00 36.25 9.03
C SER A 234 10.78 36.42 9.92
N LEU A 235 9.69 36.87 9.31
CA LEU A 235 8.34 36.86 9.89
C LEU A 235 7.45 36.19 8.85
N GLY A 236 6.97 34.99 9.14
CA GLY A 236 6.52 34.06 8.09
C GLY A 236 7.67 33.70 7.14
N GLU A 237 7.44 33.65 5.83
CA GLU A 237 8.51 33.44 4.84
C GLU A 237 9.24 34.74 4.46
N LYS A 238 8.71 35.90 4.87
CA LYS A 238 9.35 37.18 4.59
C LYS A 238 10.63 37.34 5.40
N THR A 239 11.77 37.20 4.73
CA THR A 239 13.06 37.59 5.33
C THR A 239 13.07 39.10 5.59
N ILE A 240 13.17 39.47 6.87
CA ILE A 240 13.27 40.85 7.32
C ILE A 240 14.72 41.32 7.25
N ASP A 241 15.65 40.48 7.71
CA ASP A 241 17.07 40.80 7.71
C ASP A 241 17.92 39.52 7.63
N SER A 242 19.19 39.69 7.26
CA SER A 242 20.17 38.59 7.26
C SER A 242 21.60 39.10 7.50
N ALA A 243 22.45 38.22 8.01
CA ALA A 243 23.85 38.45 8.24
C ALA A 243 24.66 37.21 7.87
N SER A 244 25.83 37.41 7.26
CA SER A 244 26.75 36.35 6.86
C SER A 244 28.17 36.72 7.25
N ALA A 245 28.97 35.72 7.63
CA ALA A 245 30.40 35.84 7.82
C ALA A 245 31.11 34.60 7.31
N GLN A 246 32.26 34.79 6.66
CA GLN A 246 33.08 33.72 6.10
C GLN A 246 34.47 33.75 6.73
N GLY A 247 35.06 32.57 6.92
CA GLY A 247 36.42 32.46 7.43
C GLY A 247 36.57 32.92 8.89
N LEU A 248 35.53 32.78 9.72
CA LEU A 248 35.61 33.14 11.13
C LEU A 248 36.43 32.09 11.90
N PRO A 249 37.47 32.49 12.66
CA PRO A 249 38.04 31.60 13.66
C PRO A 249 36.95 31.09 14.60
N SER A 250 37.04 29.82 15.01
CA SER A 250 36.01 29.17 15.83
C SER A 250 35.63 29.94 17.09
N GLU A 251 36.60 30.61 17.73
CA GLU A 251 36.46 31.45 18.91
C GLU A 251 35.73 32.78 18.65
N SER A 252 35.67 33.24 17.39
CA SER A 252 35.03 34.50 16.99
C SER A 252 33.56 34.34 16.62
N VAL A 253 33.05 33.11 16.50
CA VAL A 253 31.65 32.85 16.11
C VAL A 253 30.67 33.40 17.15
N THR A 254 30.97 33.26 18.45
CA THR A 254 30.08 33.76 19.52
C THR A 254 29.91 35.28 19.46
N SER A 255 31.01 36.02 19.29
CA SER A 255 30.96 37.48 19.15
C SER A 255 30.23 37.93 17.88
N PHE A 256 30.29 37.15 16.79
CA PHE A 256 29.49 37.39 15.60
C PHE A 256 27.99 37.21 15.90
N LEU A 257 27.60 36.10 16.54
CA LEU A 257 26.21 35.82 16.90
C LEU A 257 25.65 36.87 17.87
N GLU A 258 26.41 37.33 18.87
CA GLU A 258 26.05 38.44 19.76
C GLU A 258 25.72 39.72 19.00
N LYS A 259 26.56 40.09 18.03
CA LYS A 259 26.35 41.28 17.20
C LYS A 259 25.09 41.15 16.35
N VAL A 260 24.84 39.98 15.76
CA VAL A 260 23.66 39.73 14.91
C VAL A 260 22.38 39.67 15.74
N ALA A 261 22.38 38.95 16.87
CA ALA A 261 21.25 38.87 17.78
C ALA A 261 20.86 40.26 18.32
N THR A 262 21.83 41.07 18.74
CA THR A 262 21.58 42.46 19.20
C THR A 262 20.92 43.30 18.10
N ARG A 263 21.38 43.16 16.84
CA ARG A 263 20.78 43.84 15.69
C ARG A 263 19.34 43.35 15.44
N PHE A 264 19.10 42.04 15.53
CA PHE A 264 17.75 41.47 15.36
C PHE A 264 16.80 41.93 16.48
N CYS A 265 17.25 42.00 17.73
CA CYS A 265 16.47 42.57 18.83
C CYS A 265 15.99 43.98 18.50
N GLN A 266 16.90 44.85 18.03
CA GLN A 266 16.55 46.22 17.66
C GLN A 266 15.48 46.26 16.55
N ILE A 267 15.63 45.41 15.52
CA ILE A 267 14.65 45.32 14.42
C ILE A 267 13.30 44.83 14.94
N ILE A 268 13.27 43.81 15.80
CA ILE A 268 12.04 43.26 16.38
C ILE A 268 11.33 44.31 17.24
N SER A 269 12.07 45.10 18.02
CA SER A 269 11.51 46.19 18.82
C SER A 269 11.00 47.37 17.98
N GLU A 270 11.63 47.68 16.85
CA GLU A 270 11.23 48.77 15.94
C GLU A 270 10.10 48.36 14.97
N SER A 271 9.95 47.06 14.73
CA SER A 271 8.87 46.50 13.92
C SER A 271 7.56 46.64 14.69
N GLY A 272 6.74 47.63 14.32
CA GLY A 272 5.37 47.74 14.81
C GLY A 272 4.57 46.46 14.54
N ASP A 273 3.40 46.33 15.19
CA ASP A 273 2.51 45.18 15.01
C ASP A 273 2.22 44.98 13.53
N THR A 274 2.84 43.96 12.95
CA THR A 274 2.67 43.63 11.54
C THR A 274 1.34 42.92 11.44
N ILE A 275 0.38 43.56 10.75
CA ILE A 275 -0.95 43.00 10.55
C ILE A 275 -0.81 41.71 9.75
N PHE A 276 -1.26 40.59 10.33
CA PHE A 276 -1.35 39.28 9.70
C PHE A 276 -2.11 39.39 8.36
N ASP A 277 -1.47 38.98 7.26
CA ASP A 277 -2.13 38.87 5.95
C ASP A 277 -2.41 37.39 5.68
N ALA A 278 -3.56 36.94 6.19
CA ALA A 278 -4.08 35.59 6.03
C ALA A 278 -4.00 35.07 4.58
N THR A 279 -4.17 35.95 3.58
CA THR A 279 -4.15 35.50 2.17
C THR A 279 -2.74 35.17 1.71
N ARG A 280 -1.77 36.01 2.10
CA ARG A 280 -0.37 35.81 1.78
C ARG A 280 0.17 34.58 2.50
N ASP A 281 -0.11 34.45 3.79
CA ASP A 281 0.44 33.37 4.62
C ASP A 281 -0.11 32.00 4.18
N ALA A 282 -1.40 31.92 3.80
CA ALA A 282 -1.95 30.72 3.19
C ALA A 282 -1.24 30.34 1.89
N GLN A 283 -0.97 31.33 1.02
CA GLN A 283 -0.31 31.11 -0.26
C GLN A 283 1.13 30.61 -0.08
N GLU A 284 1.86 31.16 0.88
CA GLU A 284 3.18 30.72 1.31
C GLU A 284 3.14 29.25 1.80
N LEU A 285 2.21 28.91 2.70
CA LEU A 285 1.99 27.53 3.17
C LEU A 285 1.73 26.56 2.01
N PHE A 286 0.92 26.94 1.03
CA PHE A 286 0.65 26.10 -0.14
C PHE A 286 1.88 25.91 -1.05
N GLU A 287 2.69 26.95 -1.22
CA GLU A 287 3.94 26.88 -1.99
C GLU A 287 4.97 25.97 -1.30
N SER A 288 5.08 26.07 0.03
CA SER A 288 5.88 25.16 0.85
C SER A 288 5.38 23.71 0.75
N GLY A 289 4.06 23.50 0.87
CA GLY A 289 3.42 22.20 0.67
C GLY A 289 3.75 21.58 -0.70
N ASP A 290 3.70 22.38 -1.77
CA ASP A 290 4.13 21.94 -3.11
C ASP A 290 5.61 21.56 -3.19
N ASN A 291 6.48 22.24 -2.46
CA ASN A 291 7.91 21.92 -2.41
C ASN A 291 8.16 20.59 -1.69
N PHE A 292 7.58 20.38 -0.50
CA PHE A 292 7.71 19.11 0.23
C PHE A 292 7.09 17.94 -0.54
N ARG A 293 5.95 18.17 -1.20
CA ARG A 293 5.30 17.17 -2.06
C ARG A 293 6.22 16.73 -3.21
N ARG A 294 6.99 17.64 -3.81
CA ARG A 294 7.99 17.32 -4.86
C ARG A 294 9.18 16.53 -4.33
N LEU A 295 9.56 16.74 -3.07
CA LEU A 295 10.63 15.99 -2.40
C LEU A 295 10.18 14.60 -1.92
N GLY A 296 8.88 14.30 -1.99
CA GLY A 296 8.31 13.04 -1.51
C GLY A 296 8.09 13.01 0.01
N ASP A 297 8.19 14.16 0.68
CA ASP A 297 7.87 14.31 2.10
C ASP A 297 6.38 14.62 2.26
N TRP A 298 5.56 13.57 2.17
CA TRP A 298 4.10 13.69 2.13
C TRP A 298 3.49 14.16 3.46
N GLU A 299 4.14 13.91 4.59
CA GLU A 299 3.63 14.26 5.92
C GLU A 299 3.79 15.75 6.18
N THR A 300 4.99 16.28 5.91
CA THR A 300 5.24 17.71 5.98
C THR A 300 4.42 18.47 4.93
N ALA A 301 4.30 17.93 3.71
CA ALA A 301 3.46 18.53 2.68
C ALA A 301 1.99 18.61 3.08
N LEU A 302 1.42 17.51 3.60
CA LEU A 302 0.04 17.47 4.08
C LEU A 302 -0.20 18.52 5.16
N SER A 303 0.70 18.60 6.14
CA SER A 303 0.61 19.56 7.25
C SER A 303 0.56 21.01 6.73
N HIS A 304 1.38 21.35 5.74
CA HIS A 304 1.38 22.67 5.11
C HIS A 304 0.11 22.95 4.30
N TYR A 305 -0.41 21.97 3.54
CA TYR A 305 -1.67 22.16 2.83
C TYR A 305 -2.85 22.34 3.79
N GLU A 306 -2.90 21.57 4.88
CA GLU A 306 -3.96 21.68 5.87
C GLU A 306 -3.88 22.97 6.66
N ALA A 307 -2.68 23.42 7.04
CA ALA A 307 -2.47 24.73 7.62
C ALA A 307 -2.92 25.82 6.63
N GLY A 308 -2.51 25.78 5.36
CA GLY A 308 -2.92 26.79 4.37
C GLY A 308 -4.44 26.81 4.12
N LEU A 309 -5.07 25.64 3.98
CA LEU A 309 -6.53 25.49 3.90
C LEU A 309 -7.20 25.93 5.19
N LEU A 310 -6.42 25.92 6.28
CA LEU A 310 -6.80 26.28 7.62
C LEU A 310 -7.23 27.77 7.61
N VAL A 311 -6.23 28.57 7.21
CA VAL A 311 -6.26 30.03 6.97
C VAL A 311 -7.29 30.45 5.94
N LYS A 312 -7.34 29.72 4.82
CA LYS A 312 -8.08 30.08 3.62
C LYS A 312 -8.86 28.88 3.11
N PRO A 313 -9.94 28.49 3.80
CA PRO A 313 -10.74 27.33 3.42
C PRO A 313 -11.39 27.48 2.05
N GLU A 314 -11.55 28.69 1.53
CA GLU A 314 -12.05 28.97 0.19
C GLU A 314 -11.09 28.57 -0.94
N LEU A 315 -9.81 28.33 -0.66
CA LEU A 315 -8.78 27.95 -1.65
C LEU A 315 -8.81 26.45 -1.97
N ILE A 316 -9.99 25.96 -2.37
CA ILE A 316 -10.34 24.55 -2.51
C ILE A 316 -9.44 23.79 -3.51
N LYS A 317 -8.81 24.48 -4.46
CA LYS A 317 -7.83 23.87 -5.38
C LYS A 317 -6.69 23.12 -4.66
N TYR A 318 -6.39 23.46 -3.40
CA TYR A 318 -5.35 22.79 -2.60
C TYR A 318 -5.86 21.58 -1.79
N ARG A 319 -7.18 21.33 -1.74
CA ARG A 319 -7.75 20.10 -1.14
C ARG A 319 -7.33 18.84 -1.91
N LYS A 320 -7.21 18.91 -3.24
CA LYS A 320 -6.73 17.77 -4.04
C LYS A 320 -5.27 17.39 -3.72
N PRO A 321 -4.29 18.32 -3.70
CA PRO A 321 -2.95 18.03 -3.23
C PRO A 321 -2.89 17.45 -1.80
N ALA A 322 -3.72 17.95 -0.87
CA ALA A 322 -3.82 17.39 0.48
C ALA A 322 -4.35 15.94 0.46
N TYR A 323 -5.44 15.68 -0.28
CA TYR A 323 -5.96 14.33 -0.54
C TYR A 323 -4.87 13.39 -1.11
N ASP A 324 -4.13 13.86 -2.11
CA ASP A 324 -3.05 13.09 -2.75
C ASP A 324 -1.94 12.75 -1.72
N CYS A 325 -1.61 13.66 -0.79
CA CYS A 325 -0.64 13.41 0.27
C CYS A 325 -1.16 12.37 1.29
N CYS A 326 -2.40 12.51 1.76
CA CYS A 326 -3.02 11.51 2.64
C CYS A 326 -2.99 10.11 2.00
N ARG A 327 -3.34 10.00 0.72
CA ARG A 327 -3.34 8.74 -0.01
C ARG A 327 -1.95 8.10 -0.09
N ARG A 328 -0.90 8.90 -0.33
CA ARG A 328 0.49 8.43 -0.34
C ARG A 328 0.92 7.94 1.04
N LEU A 329 0.50 8.62 2.11
CA LEU A 329 0.74 8.19 3.49
C LEU A 329 0.03 6.87 3.78
N VAL A 330 -1.26 6.74 3.45
CA VAL A 330 -2.02 5.47 3.58
C VAL A 330 -1.28 4.33 2.89
N LYS A 331 -0.84 4.52 1.64
CA LYS A 331 -0.08 3.52 0.90
C LYS A 331 1.23 3.14 1.60
N ARG A 332 1.99 4.12 2.09
CA ARG A 332 3.24 3.88 2.84
C ARG A 332 2.97 3.06 4.11
N TYR A 333 1.98 3.44 4.90
CA TYR A 333 1.61 2.70 6.11
C TYR A 333 1.14 1.27 5.80
N LEU A 334 0.40 1.07 4.70
CA LEU A 334 -0.01 -0.25 4.21
C LEU A 334 1.15 -1.12 3.71
N GLU A 335 2.19 -0.52 3.15
CA GLU A 335 3.42 -1.21 2.75
C GLU A 335 4.26 -1.57 3.99
N ASP A 336 4.35 -0.68 4.96
CA ASP A 336 5.09 -0.91 6.20
C ASP A 336 4.41 -1.96 7.10
N LEU A 337 3.07 -2.03 7.09
CA LEU A 337 2.28 -3.09 7.74
C LEU A 337 2.67 -4.49 7.25
N SER A 338 3.10 -4.62 6.00
CA SER A 338 3.56 -5.92 5.47
C SER A 338 4.95 -6.31 5.98
N ARG A 339 5.69 -5.37 6.58
CA ARG A 339 7.10 -5.54 6.99
C ARG A 339 7.30 -5.59 8.50
N GLU A 340 6.50 -4.86 9.27
CA GLU A 340 6.74 -4.66 10.71
C GLU A 340 5.49 -4.99 11.56
N ALA A 341 5.72 -5.63 12.71
CA ALA A 341 4.69 -6.09 13.64
C ALA A 341 4.19 -5.02 14.63
N ASP A 342 4.16 -3.74 14.22
CA ASP A 342 3.69 -2.66 15.08
C ASP A 342 2.15 -2.54 14.99
N PRO A 343 1.40 -2.88 16.06
CA PRO A 343 -0.06 -2.87 16.05
C PRO A 343 -0.67 -1.47 16.02
N THR A 344 0.11 -0.39 16.21
CA THR A 344 -0.38 1.01 16.23
C THR A 344 -0.35 1.70 14.87
N ARG A 345 0.49 1.24 13.94
CA ARG A 345 0.56 1.77 12.56
C ARG A 345 -0.74 1.68 11.76
N PRO A 346 -1.54 0.61 11.85
CA PRO A 346 -2.76 0.55 11.08
C PRO A 346 -3.80 1.60 11.54
N SER A 347 -3.90 1.94 12.83
CA SER A 347 -4.76 3.07 13.25
C SER A 347 -4.30 4.41 12.67
N ILE A 348 -2.99 4.64 12.57
CA ILE A 348 -2.43 5.84 11.94
C ILE A 348 -2.78 5.90 10.45
N GLY A 349 -2.54 4.79 9.73
CA GLY A 349 -2.90 4.68 8.31
C GLY A 349 -4.39 4.93 8.05
N LEU A 350 -5.25 4.41 8.91
CA LEU A 350 -6.70 4.62 8.83
C LEU A 350 -7.11 6.06 9.16
N GLY A 351 -6.41 6.70 10.10
CA GLY A 351 -6.55 8.14 10.36
C GLY A 351 -6.26 8.99 9.13
N TYR A 352 -5.20 8.71 8.38
CA TYR A 352 -4.95 9.38 7.10
C TYR A 352 -5.99 9.05 6.03
N ALA A 353 -6.54 7.83 6.03
CA ALA A 353 -7.60 7.45 5.10
C ALA A 353 -8.88 8.27 5.36
N LEU A 354 -9.28 8.44 6.62
CA LEU A 354 -10.39 9.31 7.02
C LEU A 354 -10.16 10.77 6.62
N ARG A 355 -8.98 11.32 6.95
CA ARG A 355 -8.60 12.69 6.56
C ARG A 355 -8.61 12.88 5.04
N SER A 356 -8.25 11.85 4.27
CA SER A 356 -8.34 11.91 2.81
C SER A 356 -9.78 12.11 2.33
N LEU A 357 -10.75 11.46 2.98
CA LEU A 357 -12.17 11.59 2.65
C LEU A 357 -12.67 13.01 2.96
N ASP A 358 -12.24 13.62 4.07
CA ASP A 358 -12.59 15.02 4.40
C ASP A 358 -12.13 16.00 3.31
N HIS A 359 -10.88 15.86 2.85
CA HIS A 359 -10.36 16.72 1.78
C HIS A 359 -11.07 16.46 0.45
N LEU A 360 -11.39 15.21 0.16
CA LEU A 360 -12.09 14.82 -1.05
C LEU A 360 -13.53 15.35 -1.09
N GLU A 361 -14.28 15.18 0.00
CA GLU A 361 -15.66 15.67 0.14
C GLU A 361 -15.74 17.15 -0.21
N GLN A 362 -14.89 17.97 0.43
CA GLN A 362 -14.85 19.41 0.20
C GLN A 362 -14.35 19.78 -1.20
N TYR A 363 -13.41 19.01 -1.77
CA TYR A 363 -12.96 19.22 -3.15
C TYR A 363 -14.10 18.99 -4.15
N LEU A 364 -14.89 17.91 -3.97
CA LEU A 364 -15.99 17.54 -4.85
C LEU A 364 -17.19 18.50 -4.81
N GLU A 365 -17.33 19.29 -3.74
CA GLU A 365 -18.37 20.31 -3.64
C GLU A 365 -18.27 21.38 -4.73
N VAL A 366 -17.05 21.73 -5.15
CA VAL A 366 -16.82 22.83 -6.11
C VAL A 366 -16.27 22.41 -7.46
N VAL A 367 -15.75 21.18 -7.56
CA VAL A 367 -15.11 20.70 -8.79
C VAL A 367 -16.17 20.23 -9.79
N PRO A 368 -16.01 20.56 -11.08
CA PRO A 368 -16.91 20.07 -12.12
C PRO A 368 -16.89 18.53 -12.20
N PRO A 369 -18.03 17.87 -12.50
CA PRO A 369 -18.11 16.40 -12.59
C PRO A 369 -17.07 15.75 -13.51
N GLU A 370 -16.70 16.43 -14.60
CA GLU A 370 -15.68 15.98 -15.54
C GLU A 370 -14.31 15.73 -14.88
N ASP A 371 -13.88 16.60 -13.96
CA ASP A 371 -12.59 16.49 -13.26
C ASP A 371 -12.65 15.54 -12.06
N ALA A 372 -13.84 15.34 -11.50
CA ALA A 372 -14.06 14.44 -10.37
C ALA A 372 -14.00 12.96 -10.76
N ASN A 373 -14.34 12.60 -12.00
CA ASN A 373 -14.36 11.21 -12.46
C ASN A 373 -13.01 10.49 -12.35
N GLU A 374 -11.89 11.19 -12.61
CA GLU A 374 -10.55 10.61 -12.45
C GLU A 374 -10.29 10.23 -10.99
N ILE A 375 -10.72 11.08 -10.05
CA ILE A 375 -10.53 10.88 -8.63
C ILE A 375 -11.38 9.71 -8.11
N PHE A 376 -12.60 9.52 -8.62
CA PHE A 376 -13.42 8.37 -8.23
C PHE A 376 -12.87 7.03 -8.71
N VAL A 377 -12.24 6.98 -9.88
CA VAL A 377 -11.51 5.78 -10.33
C VAL A 377 -10.35 5.48 -9.39
N GLU A 378 -9.63 6.50 -8.93
CA GLU A 378 -8.57 6.32 -7.92
C GLU A 378 -9.14 5.83 -6.58
N LEU A 379 -10.23 6.44 -6.10
CA LEU A 379 -10.90 6.08 -4.84
C LEU A 379 -11.44 4.64 -4.82
N GLY A 380 -11.85 4.12 -5.97
CA GLY A 380 -12.20 2.70 -6.16
C GLY A 380 -11.04 1.79 -5.79
N ASN A 381 -9.91 1.98 -6.49
CA ASN A 381 -8.71 1.17 -6.34
C ASN A 381 -8.05 1.27 -4.96
N ASP A 382 -8.09 2.45 -4.32
CA ASP A 382 -7.50 2.62 -2.99
C ASP A 382 -8.30 1.87 -1.91
N MET A 383 -9.63 1.83 -2.02
CA MET A 383 -10.48 1.16 -1.03
C MET A 383 -10.22 -0.34 -0.99
N GLU A 384 -10.17 -0.99 -2.15
CA GLU A 384 -9.94 -2.42 -2.23
C GLU A 384 -8.61 -2.78 -1.54
N ASN A 385 -7.57 -1.99 -1.79
CA ASN A 385 -6.27 -2.14 -1.15
C ASN A 385 -6.28 -1.90 0.36
N VAL A 386 -6.96 -0.85 0.83
CA VAL A 386 -7.08 -0.53 2.26
C VAL A 386 -7.87 -1.63 2.97
N LEU A 387 -9.11 -1.90 2.56
CA LEU A 387 -9.95 -2.91 3.19
C LEU A 387 -9.30 -4.29 3.18
N TRP A 388 -8.76 -4.72 2.04
CA TRP A 388 -8.14 -6.03 1.90
C TRP A 388 -6.92 -6.19 2.80
N ARG A 389 -5.99 -5.22 2.79
CA ARG A 389 -4.78 -5.32 3.61
C ARG A 389 -5.08 -5.22 5.09
N PHE A 390 -5.98 -4.32 5.51
CA PHE A 390 -6.37 -4.23 6.92
C PHE A 390 -7.10 -5.48 7.40
N THR A 391 -8.00 -6.08 6.61
CA THR A 391 -8.65 -7.33 7.01
C THR A 391 -7.72 -8.55 6.99
N LEU A 392 -6.71 -8.57 6.11
CA LEU A 392 -5.72 -9.65 6.07
C LEU A 392 -4.71 -9.59 7.22
N SER A 393 -4.24 -8.40 7.59
CA SER A 393 -3.22 -8.22 8.63
C SER A 393 -3.63 -8.70 10.03
N TYR A 394 -4.93 -8.91 10.27
CA TYR A 394 -5.44 -9.31 11.58
C TYR A 394 -5.82 -10.79 11.72
N ARG A 395 -5.71 -11.64 10.70
CA ARG A 395 -6.03 -13.07 10.89
C ARG A 395 -5.03 -13.76 11.85
N PRO A 396 -5.49 -14.46 12.92
CA PRO A 396 -6.86 -14.91 13.24
C PRO A 396 -7.58 -14.13 14.37
N GLY A 397 -7.12 -12.94 14.77
CA GLY A 397 -7.77 -12.09 15.77
C GLY A 397 -8.79 -11.11 15.16
N ALA A 398 -9.83 -10.75 15.92
CA ALA A 398 -10.62 -9.57 15.56
C ALA A 398 -9.72 -8.32 15.67
N PRO A 399 -9.83 -7.34 14.75
CA PRO A 399 -9.13 -6.06 14.93
C PRO A 399 -9.55 -5.43 16.27
N PRO A 400 -8.67 -4.64 16.92
CA PRO A 400 -9.04 -3.87 18.09
C PRO A 400 -10.33 -3.07 17.84
N ARG A 401 -11.19 -2.96 18.84
CA ARG A 401 -12.49 -2.29 18.72
C ARG A 401 -12.38 -0.90 18.10
N GLU A 402 -11.39 -0.12 18.54
CA GLU A 402 -11.11 1.23 18.01
C GLU A 402 -10.85 1.22 16.50
N MET A 403 -10.11 0.23 16.00
CA MET A 403 -9.88 0.09 14.55
C MET A 403 -11.15 -0.32 13.81
N HIS A 404 -11.97 -1.19 14.40
CA HIS A 404 -13.25 -1.57 13.79
C HIS A 404 -14.19 -0.36 13.67
N GLU A 405 -14.21 0.50 14.69
CA GLU A 405 -14.98 1.76 14.69
C GLU A 405 -14.45 2.71 13.61
N LEU A 406 -13.13 2.93 13.53
CA LEU A 406 -12.52 3.76 12.48
C LEU A 406 -12.76 3.21 11.06
N LEU A 407 -12.74 1.88 10.88
CA LEU A 407 -12.94 1.26 9.57
C LEU A 407 -14.40 1.39 9.14
N THR A 408 -15.32 1.24 10.10
CA THR A 408 -16.75 1.44 9.88
C THR A 408 -17.03 2.90 9.49
N ASP A 409 -16.40 3.85 10.18
CA ASP A 409 -16.53 5.29 9.87
C ASP A 409 -15.99 5.59 8.47
N TYR A 410 -14.80 5.08 8.13
CA TYR A 410 -14.19 5.27 6.81
C TYR A 410 -15.08 4.77 5.68
N VAL A 411 -15.59 3.55 5.82
CA VAL A 411 -16.45 2.97 4.79
C VAL A 411 -17.77 3.74 4.68
N SER A 412 -18.41 4.07 5.81
CA SER A 412 -19.68 4.81 5.82
C SER A 412 -19.53 6.18 5.16
N ARG A 413 -18.47 6.91 5.51
CA ARG A 413 -18.24 8.26 5.01
C ARG A 413 -17.88 8.30 3.53
N ARG A 414 -17.06 7.35 3.07
CA ARG A 414 -16.77 7.18 1.64
C ARG A 414 -18.05 6.99 0.83
N GLN A 415 -18.96 6.18 1.33
CA GLN A 415 -20.23 5.88 0.66
C GLN A 415 -21.11 7.11 0.58
N GLU A 416 -21.19 7.88 1.65
CA GLU A 416 -21.95 9.14 1.67
C GLU A 416 -21.40 10.15 0.66
N ILE A 417 -20.08 10.31 0.58
CA ILE A 417 -19.41 11.17 -0.41
C ILE A 417 -19.76 10.71 -1.83
N PHE A 418 -19.68 9.40 -2.08
CA PHE A 418 -19.96 8.80 -3.38
C PHE A 418 -21.43 9.03 -3.80
N VAL A 419 -22.38 8.73 -2.92
CA VAL A 419 -23.82 8.93 -3.17
C VAL A 419 -24.14 10.40 -3.40
N THR A 420 -23.58 11.30 -2.58
CA THR A 420 -23.79 12.75 -2.71
C THR A 420 -23.28 13.27 -4.05
N TYR A 421 -22.11 12.78 -4.50
CA TYR A 421 -21.60 13.11 -5.83
C TYR A 421 -22.50 12.60 -6.95
N LEU A 422 -23.01 11.37 -6.85
CA LEU A 422 -23.91 10.80 -7.85
C LEU A 422 -25.23 11.57 -7.95
N GLU A 423 -25.81 11.94 -6.81
CA GLU A 423 -27.01 12.79 -6.79
C GLU A 423 -26.76 14.14 -7.44
N LYS A 424 -25.59 14.75 -7.19
CA LYS A 424 -25.19 16.02 -7.81
C LYS A 424 -25.05 15.88 -9.32
N THR A 425 -24.30 14.88 -9.79
CA THR A 425 -24.10 14.65 -11.24
C THR A 425 -25.38 14.26 -11.98
N HIS A 426 -26.26 13.51 -11.33
CA HIS A 426 -27.60 13.20 -11.84
C HIS A 426 -28.45 14.46 -11.98
N ARG A 427 -28.53 15.28 -10.92
CA ARG A 427 -29.28 16.54 -10.91
C ARG A 427 -28.80 17.50 -11.99
N ASP A 428 -27.50 17.53 -12.26
CA ASP A 428 -26.89 18.37 -13.28
C ASP A 428 -27.04 17.81 -14.71
N GLY A 429 -27.62 16.61 -14.87
CA GLY A 429 -27.74 15.94 -16.18
C GLY A 429 -26.39 15.54 -16.78
N LYS A 430 -25.34 15.44 -15.95
CA LYS A 430 -23.94 15.18 -16.33
C LYS A 430 -23.48 13.77 -15.99
N MET A 431 -24.39 12.88 -15.59
CA MET A 431 -24.06 11.50 -15.25
C MET A 431 -23.37 10.82 -16.43
N THR A 432 -22.10 10.42 -16.24
CA THR A 432 -21.29 9.79 -17.28
C THR A 432 -21.45 8.28 -17.21
N LYS A 433 -21.21 7.57 -18.32
CA LYS A 433 -21.13 6.09 -18.32
C LYS A 433 -20.11 5.54 -17.31
N LEU A 434 -19.09 6.34 -16.99
CA LEU A 434 -18.09 6.00 -15.99
C LEU A 434 -18.66 6.12 -14.57
N ALA A 435 -19.46 7.15 -14.28
CA ALA A 435 -20.19 7.25 -13.02
C ALA A 435 -21.23 6.12 -12.87
N GLU A 436 -21.90 5.74 -13.97
CA GLU A 436 -22.75 4.54 -14.01
C GLU A 436 -21.96 3.27 -13.66
N GLN A 437 -20.80 3.06 -14.29
CA GLN A 437 -19.98 1.86 -14.04
C GLN A 437 -19.44 1.82 -12.60
N LEU A 438 -18.88 2.92 -12.11
CA LEU A 438 -18.34 3.03 -10.76
C LEU A 438 -19.42 2.78 -9.69
N LEU A 439 -20.66 3.18 -9.97
CA LEU A 439 -21.81 2.91 -9.11
C LEU A 439 -22.10 1.41 -9.01
N LEU A 440 -22.00 0.69 -10.12
CA LEU A 440 -22.19 -0.76 -10.17
C LEU A 440 -21.08 -1.52 -9.45
N ASP A 441 -19.84 -1.10 -9.67
CA ASP A 441 -18.67 -1.72 -9.05
C ASP A 441 -18.70 -1.52 -7.53
N ASN A 442 -18.99 -0.30 -7.07
CA ASN A 442 -19.15 -0.02 -5.65
C ASN A 442 -20.31 -0.83 -5.05
N LEU A 443 -21.50 -0.90 -5.69
CA LEU A 443 -22.66 -1.66 -5.17
C LEU A 443 -22.37 -3.14 -4.97
N TYR A 444 -21.47 -3.71 -5.75
CA TYR A 444 -21.00 -5.06 -5.54
C TYR A 444 -20.09 -5.16 -4.31
N GLU A 445 -19.14 -4.24 -4.17
CA GLU A 445 -18.26 -4.13 -2.99
C GLU A 445 -19.02 -3.83 -1.69
N PHE A 446 -20.12 -3.06 -1.77
CA PHE A 446 -21.03 -2.76 -0.65
C PHE A 446 -21.54 -4.06 -0.01
N GLU A 447 -21.90 -5.06 -0.81
CA GLU A 447 -22.43 -6.33 -0.32
C GLU A 447 -21.33 -7.25 0.24
N GLU A 448 -20.14 -7.24 -0.35
CA GLU A 448 -19.02 -8.03 0.16
C GLU A 448 -18.50 -7.49 1.50
N THR A 449 -18.43 -6.17 1.65
CA THR A 449 -17.98 -5.52 2.90
C THR A 449 -18.98 -5.73 4.03
N ARG A 450 -20.29 -5.68 3.74
CA ARG A 450 -21.37 -5.99 4.69
C ARG A 450 -21.24 -7.39 5.30
N ILE A 451 -20.92 -8.39 4.47
CA ILE A 451 -20.69 -9.78 4.93
C ILE A 451 -19.52 -9.85 5.92
N ARG A 452 -18.53 -8.96 5.79
CA ARG A 452 -17.31 -8.95 6.61
C ARG A 452 -17.42 -8.08 7.87
N LEU A 453 -18.31 -7.07 7.92
CA LEU A 453 -18.45 -6.09 9.00
C LEU A 453 -19.93 -5.86 9.40
N PRO A 454 -20.57 -6.77 10.15
CA PRO A 454 -22.04 -6.78 10.33
C PRO A 454 -22.62 -5.77 11.35
N ALA A 455 -21.85 -4.81 11.89
CA ALA A 455 -22.20 -4.18 13.17
C ALA A 455 -23.08 -2.91 13.14
N GLN A 456 -23.36 -2.27 12.00
CA GLN A 456 -24.27 -1.10 11.95
C GLN A 456 -25.10 -1.02 10.65
N GLU A 457 -26.36 -1.45 10.71
CA GLU A 457 -27.24 -1.58 9.52
C GLU A 457 -27.86 -0.26 9.03
N THR A 458 -28.04 0.75 9.89
CA THR A 458 -28.91 1.90 9.59
C THR A 458 -28.34 2.90 8.59
N GLY A 459 -27.05 3.29 8.69
CA GLY A 459 -26.42 4.24 7.76
C GLY A 459 -26.23 3.65 6.36
N TRP A 460 -25.87 2.37 6.31
CA TRP A 460 -25.65 1.61 5.09
C TRP A 460 -26.92 1.47 4.24
N GLN A 461 -28.05 1.17 4.88
CA GLN A 461 -29.33 1.04 4.20
C GLN A 461 -29.79 2.35 3.55
N GLN A 462 -29.57 3.49 4.22
CA GLN A 462 -29.95 4.80 3.68
C GLN A 462 -29.11 5.17 2.44
N CYS A 463 -27.78 4.98 2.49
CA CYS A 463 -26.91 5.22 1.32
C CYS A 463 -27.29 4.32 0.14
N ARG A 464 -27.60 3.04 0.42
CA ARG A 464 -28.05 2.07 -0.58
C ARG A 464 -29.37 2.47 -1.23
N LEU A 465 -30.36 2.89 -0.46
CA LEU A 465 -31.66 3.31 -0.99
C LEU A 465 -31.52 4.56 -1.87
N ARG A 466 -30.74 5.55 -1.44
CA ARG A 466 -30.43 6.74 -2.24
C ARG A 466 -29.73 6.39 -3.56
N ALA A 467 -28.73 5.50 -3.52
CA ALA A 467 -28.07 5.02 -4.73
C ALA A 467 -29.03 4.30 -5.70
N LEU A 468 -29.94 3.47 -5.16
CA LEU A 468 -30.97 2.78 -5.95
C LEU A 468 -31.98 3.75 -6.56
N GLU A 469 -32.38 4.80 -5.84
CA GLU A 469 -33.25 5.86 -6.38
C GLU A 469 -32.60 6.58 -7.57
N VAL A 470 -31.31 6.95 -7.46
CA VAL A 470 -30.56 7.55 -8.57
C VAL A 470 -30.50 6.61 -9.77
N MET A 471 -30.27 5.31 -9.56
CA MET A 471 -30.23 4.30 -10.63
C MET A 471 -31.57 4.05 -11.30
N GLY A 472 -32.67 4.17 -10.56
CA GLY A 472 -34.03 3.94 -11.05
C GLY A 472 -34.41 4.83 -12.24
N HIS A 473 -33.63 5.88 -12.51
CA HIS A 473 -33.79 6.77 -13.64
C HIS A 473 -33.02 6.33 -14.92
N TYR A 474 -32.21 5.26 -14.86
CA TYR A 474 -31.35 4.83 -15.96
C TYR A 474 -31.65 3.40 -16.43
N PRO A 475 -32.09 3.21 -17.69
CA PRO A 475 -32.40 1.88 -18.24
C PRO A 475 -31.23 0.90 -18.26
N SER A 476 -29.98 1.38 -18.34
CA SER A 476 -28.75 0.56 -18.31
C SER A 476 -28.49 -0.09 -16.95
N ALA A 477 -29.00 0.51 -15.86
CA ALA A 477 -28.77 0.04 -14.49
C ALA A 477 -29.69 -1.13 -14.07
N ILE A 478 -30.69 -1.47 -14.89
CA ILE A 478 -31.72 -2.48 -14.57
C ILE A 478 -31.14 -3.89 -14.41
N TYR A 479 -30.20 -4.26 -15.29
CA TYR A 479 -29.56 -5.59 -15.27
C TYR A 479 -28.68 -5.80 -14.02
N PRO A 480 -27.78 -4.85 -13.67
CA PRO A 480 -27.05 -4.91 -12.41
C PRO A 480 -27.94 -4.87 -11.16
N LEU A 481 -28.99 -4.05 -11.15
CA LEU A 481 -29.98 -4.01 -10.05
C LEU A 481 -30.60 -5.39 -9.82
N TYR A 482 -31.03 -6.04 -10.90
CA TYR A 482 -31.59 -7.38 -10.89
C TYR A 482 -30.57 -8.40 -10.37
N ARG A 483 -29.29 -8.29 -10.77
CA ARG A 483 -28.21 -9.17 -10.30
C ARG A 483 -27.92 -8.98 -8.80
N ALA A 484 -27.87 -7.74 -8.32
CA ALA A 484 -27.66 -7.42 -6.90
C ALA A 484 -28.81 -7.96 -6.03
N ILE A 485 -30.06 -7.80 -6.49
CA ILE A 485 -31.24 -8.31 -5.78
C ILE A 485 -31.26 -9.85 -5.73
N ILE A 486 -30.83 -10.54 -6.79
CA ILE A 486 -30.78 -12.01 -6.85
C ILE A 486 -29.57 -12.61 -6.12
N TRP A 487 -28.41 -11.95 -6.15
CA TRP A 487 -27.21 -12.45 -5.47
C TRP A 487 -27.39 -12.49 -3.95
N VAL A 488 -28.11 -11.50 -3.40
CA VAL A 488 -28.56 -11.49 -2.00
C VAL A 488 -29.49 -12.68 -1.70
N ASP A 489 -30.31 -13.10 -2.66
CA ASP A 489 -31.28 -14.20 -2.51
C ASP A 489 -30.62 -15.59 -2.55
N ALA A 490 -29.48 -15.74 -3.24
CA ALA A 490 -28.84 -17.04 -3.48
C ALA A 490 -27.92 -17.52 -2.34
N LYS A 491 -27.48 -16.64 -1.43
CA LYS A 491 -26.54 -16.98 -0.35
C LYS A 491 -27.19 -17.24 1.02
N GLU A 492 -28.47 -16.90 1.22
CA GLU A 492 -29.16 -17.05 2.51
C GLU A 492 -30.41 -17.94 2.41
N GLU A 493 -30.25 -19.24 2.63
CA GLU A 493 -31.36 -20.20 2.77
C GLU A 493 -32.19 -20.01 4.08
N LYS A 494 -31.95 -18.97 4.88
CA LYS A 494 -32.71 -18.71 6.12
C LYS A 494 -33.21 -17.27 6.21
N THR A 495 -34.50 -17.15 5.88
CA THR A 495 -35.47 -16.11 6.25
C THR A 495 -35.08 -15.23 7.46
N ILE A 496 -34.62 -14.00 7.20
CA ILE A 496 -35.14 -12.74 7.75
C ILE A 496 -34.87 -11.67 6.68
N TYR A 497 -35.87 -11.29 5.88
CA TYR A 497 -35.73 -10.06 5.09
C TYR A 497 -36.15 -8.88 5.96
N ASP A 498 -35.43 -7.78 5.82
CA ASP A 498 -35.83 -6.49 6.35
C ASP A 498 -37.06 -5.98 5.59
N HIS A 499 -38.19 -5.88 6.29
CA HIS A 499 -39.47 -5.43 5.74
C HIS A 499 -39.37 -4.01 5.18
N GLU A 500 -38.46 -3.18 5.71
CA GLU A 500 -38.26 -1.79 5.30
C GLU A 500 -37.62 -1.69 3.91
N PHE A 501 -36.63 -2.52 3.57
CA PHE A 501 -36.03 -2.53 2.22
C PHE A 501 -37.05 -2.97 1.15
N LEU A 502 -37.82 -4.01 1.45
CA LEU A 502 -38.86 -4.51 0.56
C LEU A 502 -40.01 -3.51 0.40
N GLU A 503 -40.37 -2.77 1.46
CA GLU A 503 -41.34 -1.69 1.37
C GLU A 503 -40.80 -0.48 0.60
N ALA A 504 -39.53 -0.10 0.76
CA ALA A 504 -38.91 0.99 0.02
C ALA A 504 -38.82 0.69 -1.49
N VAL A 505 -38.41 -0.52 -1.86
CA VAL A 505 -38.43 -1.00 -3.26
C VAL A 505 -39.86 -1.01 -3.80
N ARG A 506 -40.84 -1.42 -2.97
CA ARG A 506 -42.27 -1.43 -3.31
C ARG A 506 -42.88 -0.03 -3.40
N SER A 507 -42.36 0.96 -2.69
CA SER A 507 -42.82 2.35 -2.73
C SER A 507 -42.03 3.22 -3.70
N SER A 508 -40.97 2.68 -4.33
CA SER A 508 -40.17 3.40 -5.31
C SER A 508 -41.02 3.89 -6.48
N SER A 509 -40.82 5.14 -6.88
CA SER A 509 -41.48 5.77 -8.02
C SER A 509 -40.87 5.35 -9.37
N SER A 510 -39.76 4.61 -9.38
CA SER A 510 -39.13 4.11 -10.59
C SER A 510 -39.88 2.89 -11.15
N GLU A 511 -40.41 3.02 -12.37
CA GLU A 511 -41.06 1.92 -13.09
C GLU A 511 -40.12 0.73 -13.32
N ALA A 512 -38.82 0.98 -13.47
CA ALA A 512 -37.80 -0.05 -13.65
C ALA A 512 -37.57 -0.89 -12.37
N ILE A 513 -37.54 -0.25 -11.21
CA ILE A 513 -37.42 -0.92 -9.90
C ILE A 513 -38.68 -1.74 -9.62
N GLN A 514 -39.86 -1.15 -9.89
CA GLN A 514 -41.14 -1.86 -9.80
C GLN A 514 -41.24 -3.05 -10.75
N PHE A 515 -40.65 -2.94 -11.94
CA PHE A 515 -40.59 -4.03 -12.93
C PHE A 515 -39.68 -5.18 -12.45
N VAL A 516 -38.49 -4.89 -11.94
CA VAL A 516 -37.58 -5.89 -11.35
C VAL A 516 -38.24 -6.59 -10.16
N TRP A 517 -38.91 -5.85 -9.28
CA TRP A 517 -39.66 -6.40 -8.16
C TRP A 517 -40.80 -7.34 -8.59
N ARG A 518 -41.60 -6.94 -9.59
CA ARG A 518 -42.64 -7.79 -10.19
C ARG A 518 -42.06 -9.09 -10.76
N THR A 519 -40.90 -9.02 -11.42
CA THR A 519 -40.20 -10.17 -12.01
C THR A 519 -39.70 -11.16 -10.95
N VAL A 520 -39.04 -10.67 -9.89
CA VAL A 520 -38.55 -11.49 -8.77
C VAL A 520 -39.71 -12.14 -8.01
N ARG A 521 -40.82 -11.42 -7.82
CA ARG A 521 -42.03 -11.94 -7.16
C ARG A 521 -42.74 -13.01 -7.99
N ALA A 522 -42.86 -12.82 -9.31
CA ALA A 522 -43.45 -13.80 -10.22
C ALA A 522 -42.66 -15.12 -10.22
N ALA A 523 -41.33 -15.03 -10.18
CA ALA A 523 -40.45 -16.19 -10.07
C ALA A 523 -40.62 -16.99 -8.76
N ARG A 524 -41.10 -16.35 -7.69
CA ARG A 524 -41.17 -16.93 -6.33
C ARG A 524 -42.54 -17.51 -5.96
N THR A 525 -43.64 -16.98 -6.51
CA THR A 525 -44.99 -17.23 -5.98
C THR A 525 -45.85 -18.22 -6.77
N SER A 526 -45.41 -18.69 -7.94
CA SER A 526 -46.22 -19.58 -8.80
C SER A 526 -45.68 -21.02 -8.85
N PRO A 527 -46.48 -22.05 -8.47
CA PRO A 527 -46.13 -23.42 -8.78
C PRO A 527 -46.16 -23.60 -10.31
N LEU A 528 -45.10 -24.21 -10.87
CA LEU A 528 -44.88 -24.47 -12.30
C LEU A 528 -46.19 -24.79 -13.05
N LYS A 529 -46.79 -23.78 -13.68
CA LYS A 529 -47.95 -23.87 -14.57
C LYS A 529 -47.66 -23.03 -15.80
N GLY A 530 -48.24 -23.41 -16.94
CA GLY A 530 -48.02 -22.76 -18.24
C GLY A 530 -48.18 -21.23 -18.25
N GLY A 531 -48.98 -20.66 -17.32
CA GLY A 531 -49.12 -19.21 -17.17
C GLY A 531 -47.85 -18.46 -16.77
N LEU A 532 -46.83 -19.13 -16.21
CA LEU A 532 -45.55 -18.49 -15.86
C LEU A 532 -44.73 -18.14 -17.12
N ILE A 533 -44.85 -18.94 -18.19
CA ILE A 533 -44.19 -18.63 -19.47
C ILE A 533 -44.80 -17.38 -20.06
N ASP A 534 -46.13 -17.30 -20.09
CA ASP A 534 -46.87 -16.13 -20.59
C ASP A 534 -46.55 -14.87 -19.76
N GLU A 535 -46.43 -15.01 -18.44
CA GLU A 535 -46.08 -13.90 -17.53
C GLU A 535 -44.64 -13.41 -17.75
N VAL A 536 -43.66 -14.32 -17.89
CA VAL A 536 -42.26 -13.96 -18.17
C VAL A 536 -42.09 -13.41 -19.59
N GLU A 537 -42.87 -13.89 -20.57
CA GLU A 537 -42.90 -13.34 -21.93
C GLU A 537 -43.56 -11.96 -22.00
N ASN A 538 -44.61 -11.73 -21.21
CA ASN A 538 -45.21 -10.40 -21.06
C ASN A 538 -44.23 -9.43 -20.40
N LEU A 539 -43.54 -9.85 -19.33
CA LEU A 539 -42.49 -9.05 -18.69
C LEU A 539 -41.36 -8.74 -19.67
N ARG A 540 -40.90 -9.72 -20.45
CA ARG A 540 -39.90 -9.51 -21.51
C ARG A 540 -40.38 -8.48 -22.55
N THR A 541 -41.65 -8.54 -22.92
CA THR A 541 -42.25 -7.61 -23.90
C THR A 541 -42.35 -6.19 -23.31
N GLU A 542 -42.85 -6.05 -22.08
CA GLU A 542 -42.88 -4.79 -21.33
C GLU A 542 -41.47 -4.18 -21.21
N TYR A 543 -40.44 -4.99 -20.91
CA TYR A 543 -39.06 -4.53 -20.84
C TYR A 543 -38.54 -4.03 -22.19
N LEU A 544 -38.76 -4.79 -23.28
CA LEU A 544 -38.35 -4.39 -24.63
C LEU A 544 -39.03 -3.10 -25.08
N GLU A 545 -40.31 -2.91 -24.74
CA GLU A 545 -41.04 -1.67 -24.98
C GLU A 545 -40.47 -0.50 -24.15
N MET A 546 -40.18 -0.73 -22.87
CA MET A 546 -39.62 0.27 -21.96
C MET A 546 -38.23 0.78 -22.42
N ILE A 547 -37.37 -0.09 -22.95
CA ILE A 547 -36.06 0.31 -23.48
C ILE A 547 -36.09 0.75 -24.96
N GLY A 548 -37.27 0.79 -25.58
CA GLY A 548 -37.45 1.16 -26.99
C GLY A 548 -36.86 0.17 -28.00
N ALA A 549 -36.62 -1.08 -27.60
CA ALA A 549 -36.08 -2.12 -28.46
C ALA A 549 -37.19 -2.83 -29.25
N LYS A 550 -37.00 -2.98 -30.57
CA LYS A 550 -37.94 -3.75 -31.41
C LYS A 550 -37.79 -5.25 -31.14
N SER A 551 -38.91 -5.94 -30.94
CA SER A 551 -39.00 -7.40 -30.92
C SER A 551 -38.27 -8.00 -32.13
N GLY A 552 -37.15 -8.69 -31.89
CA GLY A 552 -36.35 -9.37 -32.92
C GLY A 552 -35.02 -8.70 -33.30
N SER A 553 -34.52 -7.70 -32.57
CA SER A 553 -33.16 -7.21 -32.78
C SER A 553 -32.12 -8.32 -32.49
N LYS A 554 -31.19 -8.55 -33.43
CA LYS A 554 -30.14 -9.59 -33.33
C LYS A 554 -29.09 -9.32 -32.23
N TRP A 555 -29.15 -8.15 -31.59
CA TRP A 555 -28.31 -7.77 -30.48
C TRP A 555 -29.19 -7.62 -29.23
N SER A 556 -29.51 -8.75 -28.58
CA SER A 556 -30.19 -8.73 -27.29
C SER A 556 -29.23 -8.26 -26.19
N ASP A 557 -29.68 -7.32 -25.37
CA ASP A 557 -28.96 -6.88 -24.17
C ASP A 557 -28.83 -8.06 -23.16
N PRO A 558 -27.87 -8.01 -22.23
CA PRO A 558 -27.63 -9.06 -21.25
C PRO A 558 -28.88 -9.51 -20.48
N PHE A 559 -29.80 -8.59 -20.14
CA PHE A 559 -31.02 -8.92 -19.40
C PHE A 559 -32.02 -9.71 -20.24
N THR A 560 -32.24 -9.29 -21.50
CA THR A 560 -33.08 -10.03 -22.44
C THR A 560 -32.59 -11.47 -22.61
N ARG A 561 -31.26 -11.71 -22.63
CA ARG A 561 -30.66 -13.06 -22.71
C ARG A 561 -30.87 -13.90 -21.46
N VAL A 562 -30.91 -13.28 -20.27
CA VAL A 562 -31.21 -13.98 -19.02
C VAL A 562 -32.69 -14.37 -18.96
N LEU A 563 -33.59 -13.47 -19.37
CA LEU A 563 -35.01 -13.78 -19.50
C LEU A 563 -35.24 -14.90 -20.54
N ASP A 564 -34.58 -14.83 -21.70
CA ASP A 564 -34.66 -15.87 -22.74
C ASP A 564 -34.17 -17.24 -22.23
N ARG A 565 -33.06 -17.28 -21.49
CA ARG A 565 -32.56 -18.51 -20.86
C ARG A 565 -33.51 -19.06 -19.80
N LYS A 566 -34.13 -18.19 -19.00
CA LYS A 566 -35.11 -18.62 -17.99
C LYS A 566 -36.38 -19.16 -18.64
N ILE A 567 -36.87 -18.50 -19.69
CA ILE A 567 -37.98 -18.99 -20.51
C ILE A 567 -37.64 -20.37 -21.10
N GLN A 568 -36.45 -20.55 -21.66
CA GLN A 568 -36.01 -21.85 -22.19
C GLN A 568 -35.89 -22.92 -21.11
N SER A 569 -35.36 -22.59 -19.93
CA SER A 569 -35.27 -23.51 -18.79
C SER A 569 -36.66 -23.94 -18.29
N ILE A 570 -37.62 -23.02 -18.21
CA ILE A 570 -39.01 -23.31 -17.82
C ILE A 570 -39.68 -24.17 -18.90
N ARG A 571 -39.51 -23.83 -20.19
CA ARG A 571 -40.04 -24.63 -21.32
C ARG A 571 -39.51 -26.06 -21.28
N LYS A 572 -38.19 -26.23 -21.09
CA LYS A 572 -37.55 -27.55 -20.95
C LYS A 572 -38.12 -28.35 -19.78
N ALA A 573 -38.29 -27.71 -18.61
CA ALA A 573 -38.88 -28.36 -17.45
C ALA A 573 -40.36 -28.77 -17.65
N VAL A 574 -41.14 -27.96 -18.38
CA VAL A 574 -42.53 -28.26 -18.75
C VAL A 574 -42.60 -29.40 -19.78
N GLU A 575 -41.70 -29.41 -20.76
CA GLU A 575 -41.54 -30.49 -21.75
C GLU A 575 -41.13 -31.82 -21.08
N GLU A 576 -40.19 -31.77 -20.13
CA GLU A 576 -39.77 -32.94 -19.35
C GLU A 576 -40.89 -33.50 -18.46
N GLN A 577 -41.74 -32.63 -17.88
CA GLN A 577 -42.94 -33.07 -17.13
C GLN A 577 -44.05 -33.63 -18.03
N SER A 578 -44.21 -33.10 -19.25
CA SER A 578 -45.24 -33.56 -20.20
C SER A 578 -44.81 -34.80 -20.99
N GLY A 579 -43.50 -35.06 -21.13
CA GLY A 579 -42.94 -36.25 -21.75
C GLY A 579 -43.01 -37.55 -20.92
N SER A 580 -43.52 -37.50 -19.68
CA SER A 580 -43.62 -38.67 -18.79
C SER A 580 -44.88 -39.54 -18.99
N GLN A 581 -45.69 -39.30 -20.02
CA GLN A 581 -46.85 -40.15 -20.36
C GLN A 581 -46.85 -40.55 -21.84
N ASP A 582 -45.92 -41.43 -22.24
CA ASP A 582 -46.22 -42.53 -23.16
C ASP A 582 -44.96 -43.39 -23.40
N THR A 583 -44.92 -44.58 -22.83
CA THR A 583 -43.99 -45.63 -23.26
C THR A 583 -44.71 -46.96 -23.42
N SER A 584 -45.15 -47.26 -24.66
CA SER A 584 -45.22 -48.64 -25.14
C SER A 584 -45.08 -48.69 -26.66
N GLY A 585 -44.00 -49.29 -27.17
CA GLY A 585 -43.87 -49.58 -28.59
C GLY A 585 -42.43 -49.81 -29.06
N LYS A 586 -42.00 -51.08 -29.09
CA LYS A 586 -40.71 -51.55 -29.61
C LYS A 586 -40.60 -51.37 -31.13
N SER A 587 -39.42 -51.00 -31.63
CA SER A 587 -38.79 -51.62 -32.81
C SER A 587 -37.32 -51.21 -32.96
N GLN A 588 -36.46 -52.20 -33.25
CA GLN A 588 -35.04 -52.06 -33.60
C GLN A 588 -34.83 -51.32 -34.94
N PRO A 589 -33.61 -50.83 -35.22
CA PRO A 589 -33.16 -50.69 -36.60
C PRO A 589 -31.85 -51.45 -36.91
N THR A 590 -31.81 -51.96 -38.14
CA THR A 590 -30.69 -52.53 -38.88
C THR A 590 -29.81 -51.45 -39.55
N PRO A 591 -28.59 -51.79 -40.02
CA PRO A 591 -27.59 -50.86 -40.55
C PRO A 591 -27.68 -50.67 -42.08
N ASN A 592 -27.18 -49.52 -42.58
CA ASN A 592 -26.49 -49.26 -43.87
C ASN A 592 -26.37 -47.74 -44.08
N GLU A 593 -25.16 -47.17 -44.23
CA GLU A 593 -24.30 -47.02 -45.43
C GLU A 593 -24.46 -45.67 -46.15
N ASP A 594 -23.28 -45.07 -46.43
CA ASP A 594 -22.89 -44.12 -47.48
C ASP A 594 -23.32 -42.64 -47.49
N GLY A 595 -22.31 -41.77 -47.37
CA GLY A 595 -21.97 -40.85 -48.47
C GLY A 595 -21.76 -39.37 -48.12
N PRO A 596 -20.71 -38.69 -48.65
CA PRO A 596 -20.18 -37.44 -48.12
C PRO A 596 -20.70 -36.18 -48.83
N THR A 597 -20.75 -35.04 -48.11
CA THR A 597 -21.05 -33.72 -48.69
C THR A 597 -19.81 -32.84 -48.84
N ASN A 598 -19.55 -32.48 -50.10
CA ASN A 598 -18.61 -31.47 -50.57
C ASN A 598 -18.87 -30.08 -49.96
N PHE A 599 -17.81 -29.36 -49.57
CA PHE A 599 -17.80 -27.90 -49.47
C PHE A 599 -16.73 -27.31 -50.40
N SER A 600 -17.18 -26.43 -51.28
CA SER A 600 -16.38 -25.75 -52.32
C SER A 600 -15.62 -24.55 -51.75
N ALA A 601 -14.29 -24.54 -51.87
CA ALA A 601 -13.46 -23.36 -51.65
C ALA A 601 -13.52 -22.41 -52.86
N LYS A 602 -13.80 -21.13 -52.62
CA LYS A 602 -13.61 -20.04 -53.61
C LYS A 602 -12.23 -19.43 -53.40
N ILE A 603 -11.36 -19.59 -54.40
CA ILE A 603 -10.06 -18.94 -54.51
C ILE A 603 -10.29 -17.52 -55.05
N PHE A 604 -9.74 -16.51 -54.37
CA PHE A 604 -9.51 -15.18 -54.92
C PHE A 604 -8.00 -14.93 -55.02
N HIS A 605 -7.52 -14.65 -56.23
CA HIS A 605 -6.16 -14.15 -56.47
C HIS A 605 -6.14 -12.63 -56.35
N PHE A 606 -5.18 -12.09 -55.58
CA PHE A 606 -4.65 -10.76 -55.81
C PHE A 606 -3.13 -10.82 -55.88
N LYS A 607 -2.60 -10.38 -57.03
CA LYS A 607 -1.19 -10.00 -57.23
C LYS A 607 -1.01 -8.56 -56.73
N LYS A 608 0.01 -8.32 -55.91
CA LYS A 608 0.66 -7.00 -55.82
C LYS A 608 2.14 -7.16 -55.42
N GLU A 609 2.98 -6.37 -56.07
CA GLU A 609 4.43 -6.25 -55.89
C GLU A 609 4.82 -5.73 -54.49
N PRO A 610 6.06 -5.96 -54.02
CA PRO A 610 6.42 -5.75 -52.63
C PRO A 610 6.72 -4.27 -52.35
N PRO A 611 6.28 -3.70 -51.22
CA PRO A 611 6.88 -2.50 -50.67
C PRO A 611 8.02 -2.85 -49.71
N GLU A 612 8.98 -1.94 -49.61
CA GLU A 612 10.12 -1.98 -48.68
C GLU A 612 9.65 -2.22 -47.22
N ALA A 613 10.28 -3.20 -46.57
CA ALA A 613 9.89 -3.67 -45.25
C ALA A 613 10.17 -2.61 -44.17
N THR A 614 9.11 -2.15 -43.51
CA THR A 614 9.18 -1.47 -42.20
C THR A 614 8.69 -2.45 -41.14
N PHE A 615 9.58 -2.79 -40.21
CA PHE A 615 9.32 -3.71 -39.11
C PHE A 615 8.25 -3.11 -38.20
N THR A 616 7.08 -3.74 -38.09
CA THR A 616 6.05 -3.36 -37.12
C THR A 616 5.68 -4.60 -36.30
N PRO A 617 5.98 -4.64 -34.99
CA PRO A 617 5.53 -5.75 -34.14
C PRO A 617 4.00 -5.79 -34.15
N ILE A 618 3.43 -6.96 -34.46
CA ILE A 618 1.98 -7.16 -34.41
C ILE A 618 1.66 -7.71 -33.02
N LEU A 619 1.06 -6.87 -32.18
CA LEU A 619 0.42 -7.34 -30.94
C LEU A 619 -0.87 -8.07 -31.33
N ARG A 620 -0.92 -9.38 -31.06
CA ARG A 620 -2.14 -10.17 -31.28
C ARG A 620 -2.71 -10.56 -29.92
N ALA A 621 -3.99 -10.22 -29.70
CA ALA A 621 -4.75 -10.80 -28.60
C ALA A 621 -5.10 -12.24 -28.96
N ILE A 622 -4.79 -13.20 -28.08
CA ILE A 622 -5.22 -14.59 -28.25
C ILE A 622 -6.71 -14.64 -27.89
N PRO A 623 -7.62 -14.96 -28.84
CA PRO A 623 -9.05 -15.01 -28.56
C PRO A 623 -9.35 -16.20 -27.64
N LEU A 624 -9.86 -15.90 -26.45
CA LEU A 624 -10.26 -16.93 -25.48
C LEU A 624 -11.65 -17.49 -25.85
N PRO A 625 -11.92 -18.78 -25.59
CA PRO A 625 -13.25 -19.37 -25.76
C PRO A 625 -14.30 -18.64 -24.90
N SER A 626 -15.40 -18.20 -25.53
CA SER A 626 -16.45 -17.37 -24.90
C SER A 626 -17.34 -18.09 -23.87
N ASP A 627 -17.14 -19.39 -23.71
CA ASP A 627 -17.93 -20.34 -22.92
C ASP A 627 -17.34 -20.61 -21.53
N ILE A 628 -16.15 -20.08 -21.21
CA ILE A 628 -15.51 -20.22 -19.90
C ILE A 628 -15.64 -18.91 -19.12
N ALA A 629 -16.77 -18.70 -18.44
CA ALA A 629 -17.00 -17.54 -17.57
C ALA A 629 -16.07 -17.48 -16.34
N GLU A 630 -15.25 -18.52 -16.11
CA GLU A 630 -14.24 -18.60 -15.06
C GLU A 630 -12.88 -18.02 -15.49
N PHE A 631 -12.69 -17.66 -16.77
CA PHE A 631 -11.41 -17.14 -17.26
C PHE A 631 -11.11 -15.71 -16.78
N ASP A 632 -12.13 -14.90 -16.51
CA ASP A 632 -11.97 -13.58 -15.85
C ASP A 632 -11.38 -13.71 -14.42
N TYR A 633 -11.37 -14.92 -13.83
CA TYR A 633 -10.73 -15.21 -12.54
C TYR A 633 -9.32 -15.79 -12.66
N MET A 634 -8.86 -16.20 -13.86
CA MET A 634 -7.46 -16.61 -14.08
C MET A 634 -6.48 -15.44 -14.01
N GLU A 635 -7.00 -14.22 -13.93
CA GLU A 635 -6.29 -12.94 -13.95
C GLU A 635 -5.18 -12.82 -12.92
N ASP A 636 -5.17 -13.62 -11.84
CA ASP A 636 -4.14 -13.65 -10.78
C ASP A 636 -3.35 -14.96 -10.66
N LEU A 637 -3.62 -15.94 -11.52
CA LEU A 637 -3.47 -17.32 -11.12
C LEU A 637 -2.66 -18.18 -12.12
N ILE A 638 -1.84 -17.66 -13.03
CA ILE A 638 -0.85 -18.54 -13.69
C ILE A 638 0.27 -18.86 -12.68
N VAL A 639 0.29 -20.10 -12.21
CA VAL A 639 1.29 -20.61 -11.27
C VAL A 639 2.61 -20.80 -12.01
N ASP A 640 2.57 -21.48 -13.15
CA ASP A 640 3.76 -21.86 -13.91
C ASP A 640 3.45 -22.09 -15.40
N TRP A 641 4.48 -22.04 -16.24
CA TRP A 641 4.42 -22.24 -17.70
C TRP A 641 5.67 -22.99 -18.13
N VAL A 642 5.49 -24.11 -18.83
CA VAL A 642 6.58 -24.85 -19.46
C VAL A 642 6.31 -24.97 -20.95
N GLN A 643 7.30 -24.59 -21.74
CA GLN A 643 7.29 -24.90 -23.15
C GLN A 643 7.62 -26.38 -23.34
N VAL A 644 6.95 -27.01 -24.31
CA VAL A 644 7.18 -28.42 -24.62
C VAL A 644 7.58 -28.58 -26.08
N ASP A 645 8.68 -29.30 -26.33
CA ASP A 645 9.31 -29.47 -27.65
C ASP A 645 8.38 -30.04 -28.74
N ALA A 646 7.23 -30.60 -28.37
CA ALA A 646 6.24 -31.15 -29.29
C ALA A 646 5.35 -30.12 -29.99
N GLY A 647 5.61 -28.81 -29.86
CA GLY A 647 4.69 -27.80 -30.41
C GLY A 647 3.71 -27.19 -29.45
N HIS A 648 3.79 -27.53 -28.17
CA HIS A 648 2.74 -27.22 -27.21
C HIS A 648 3.34 -26.48 -26.03
N ASP A 649 2.57 -25.59 -25.43
CA ASP A 649 2.93 -24.98 -24.15
C ASP A 649 1.97 -25.50 -23.08
N LEU A 650 2.50 -25.85 -21.91
CA LEU A 650 1.70 -26.26 -20.77
C LEU A 650 1.58 -25.10 -19.78
N ILE A 651 0.34 -24.77 -19.41
CA ILE A 651 0.02 -23.63 -18.56
C ILE A 651 -0.76 -24.13 -17.35
N ALA A 652 -0.22 -23.90 -16.15
CA ALA A 652 -0.89 -24.25 -14.90
C ALA A 652 -1.46 -23.00 -14.21
N SER A 653 -2.74 -23.04 -13.85
CA SER A 653 -3.29 -22.21 -12.77
C SER A 653 -3.35 -23.00 -11.46
N PRO A 654 -3.77 -22.49 -10.27
CA PRO A 654 -3.80 -23.37 -9.11
C PRO A 654 -4.70 -24.57 -9.30
N HIS A 655 -5.81 -24.46 -10.02
CA HIS A 655 -6.78 -25.56 -10.07
C HIS A 655 -6.95 -26.19 -11.46
N PHE A 656 -6.35 -25.60 -12.50
CA PHE A 656 -6.56 -26.03 -13.87
C PHE A 656 -5.22 -26.15 -14.59
N LEU A 657 -5.11 -27.17 -15.42
CA LEU A 657 -3.97 -27.38 -16.30
C LEU A 657 -4.44 -27.29 -17.74
N TYR A 658 -3.76 -26.48 -18.52
CA TYR A 658 -4.09 -26.24 -19.92
C TYR A 658 -2.92 -26.59 -20.82
N ILE A 659 -3.24 -27.04 -22.02
CA ILE A 659 -2.30 -27.12 -23.13
C ILE A 659 -2.69 -26.06 -24.17
N LEU A 660 -1.72 -25.26 -24.58
CA LEU A 660 -1.81 -24.37 -25.72
C LEU A 660 -1.15 -25.09 -26.89
N ASP A 661 -1.92 -25.42 -27.93
CA ASP A 661 -1.42 -26.15 -29.10
C ASP A 661 -0.56 -25.26 -30.02
N GLN A 662 -0.33 -25.61 -31.29
CA GLN A 662 0.38 -24.75 -32.27
C GLN A 662 -0.54 -23.76 -33.01
N GLU A 663 -1.86 -23.97 -32.97
CA GLU A 663 -2.85 -23.12 -33.62
C GLU A 663 -3.26 -21.93 -32.73
N GLY A 664 -2.84 -21.96 -31.47
CA GLY A 664 -3.13 -20.96 -30.43
C GLY A 664 -4.41 -21.28 -29.70
N GLU A 665 -4.92 -22.51 -29.83
CA GLU A 665 -6.10 -22.98 -29.12
C GLU A 665 -5.68 -23.54 -27.76
N LEU A 666 -6.41 -23.11 -26.73
CA LEU A 666 -6.16 -23.50 -25.34
C LEU A 666 -7.17 -24.56 -24.92
N PHE A 667 -6.69 -25.73 -24.50
CA PHE A 667 -7.51 -26.84 -24.05
C PHE A 667 -7.24 -27.15 -22.57
N GLU A 668 -8.29 -27.33 -21.78
CA GLU A 668 -8.17 -27.86 -20.41
C GLU A 668 -7.84 -29.35 -20.48
N ILE A 669 -6.72 -29.75 -19.89
CA ILE A 669 -6.28 -31.16 -19.85
C ILE A 669 -6.52 -31.83 -18.50
N ASP A 670 -6.50 -31.07 -17.41
CA ASP A 670 -6.82 -31.58 -16.07
C ASP A 670 -7.34 -30.48 -15.14
N ARG A 671 -8.11 -30.90 -14.12
CA ARG A 671 -8.69 -30.03 -13.09
C ARG A 671 -8.58 -30.68 -11.72
N LEU A 672 -7.92 -29.98 -10.80
CA LEU A 672 -7.73 -30.45 -9.42
C LEU A 672 -8.98 -30.29 -8.56
N GLU A 673 -9.07 -31.10 -7.51
CA GLU A 673 -10.14 -31.01 -6.53
C GLU A 673 -9.94 -29.82 -5.56
N LYS A 674 -10.99 -29.49 -4.81
CA LYS A 674 -10.96 -28.41 -3.83
C LYS A 674 -9.93 -28.69 -2.72
N GLY A 675 -8.97 -27.79 -2.57
CA GLY A 675 -7.92 -27.88 -1.55
C GLY A 675 -6.58 -28.38 -2.10
N GLU A 676 -6.50 -28.61 -3.40
CA GLU A 676 -5.28 -28.97 -4.12
C GLU A 676 -4.88 -27.85 -5.05
N THR A 677 -3.59 -27.62 -5.22
CA THR A 677 -3.08 -26.61 -6.15
C THR A 677 -1.88 -27.10 -6.94
N TYR A 678 -1.86 -26.87 -8.25
CA TYR A 678 -0.63 -26.98 -9.03
C TYR A 678 0.42 -26.03 -8.45
N GLN A 679 1.67 -26.48 -8.38
CA GLN A 679 2.75 -25.74 -7.73
C GLN A 679 3.93 -25.44 -8.65
N GLN A 680 4.32 -26.40 -9.50
CA GLN A 680 5.47 -26.26 -10.39
C GLN A 680 5.32 -27.20 -11.59
N LEU A 681 5.73 -26.74 -12.77
CA LEU A 681 5.90 -27.52 -14.00
C LEU A 681 7.40 -27.70 -14.26
N ILE A 682 7.84 -28.92 -14.56
CA ILE A 682 9.25 -29.26 -14.76
C ILE A 682 9.38 -30.08 -16.04
N GLU A 683 10.03 -29.52 -17.05
CA GLU A 683 10.40 -30.26 -18.25
C GLU A 683 11.58 -31.19 -17.96
N ALA A 684 11.44 -32.48 -18.28
CA ALA A 684 12.49 -33.46 -18.18
C ALA A 684 12.37 -34.46 -19.33
N GLY A 685 13.26 -34.34 -20.32
CA GLY A 685 13.18 -35.11 -21.55
C GLY A 685 11.94 -34.76 -22.36
N ASN A 686 11.23 -35.78 -22.84
CA ASN A 686 9.99 -35.59 -23.60
C ASN A 686 8.74 -35.48 -22.70
N LYS A 687 8.89 -35.33 -21.39
CA LYS A 687 7.79 -35.32 -20.42
C LYS A 687 7.78 -34.06 -19.59
N VAL A 688 6.58 -33.66 -19.16
CA VAL A 688 6.39 -32.55 -18.21
C VAL A 688 5.92 -33.12 -16.88
N TRP A 689 6.68 -32.85 -15.83
CA TRP A 689 6.36 -33.25 -14.47
C TRP A 689 5.66 -32.12 -13.74
N ILE A 690 4.54 -32.42 -13.11
CA ILE A 690 3.61 -31.45 -12.55
C ILE A 690 3.50 -31.72 -11.05
N LEU A 691 4.05 -30.82 -10.23
CA LEU A 691 3.99 -30.94 -8.77
C LEU A 691 2.64 -30.41 -8.26
N ILE A 692 1.92 -31.23 -7.49
CA ILE A 692 0.63 -30.85 -6.91
C ILE A 692 0.75 -30.74 -5.40
N LYS A 693 0.49 -29.55 -4.89
CA LYS A 693 0.32 -29.28 -3.46
C LYS A 693 -1.07 -29.75 -3.03
N SER A 694 -1.13 -30.80 -2.24
CA SER A 694 -2.38 -31.28 -1.65
C SER A 694 -2.15 -31.80 -0.23
N LYS A 695 -3.17 -32.40 0.39
CA LYS A 695 -2.98 -33.13 1.65
C LYS A 695 -2.11 -34.38 1.47
N VAL A 696 -2.07 -34.92 0.25
CA VAL A 696 -1.25 -36.06 -0.16
C VAL A 696 -0.21 -35.59 -1.20
N SER A 697 1.04 -36.00 -1.07
CA SER A 697 2.04 -35.65 -2.10
C SER A 697 1.67 -36.34 -3.41
N ARG A 698 1.47 -35.57 -4.48
CA ARG A 698 1.20 -36.11 -5.81
C ARG A 698 2.06 -35.40 -6.85
N VAL A 699 2.54 -36.18 -7.80
CA VAL A 699 3.26 -35.68 -8.97
C VAL A 699 2.65 -36.32 -10.22
N LEU A 700 2.12 -35.51 -11.12
CA LEU A 700 1.68 -36.01 -12.42
C LEU A 700 2.85 -35.97 -13.41
N VAL A 701 2.87 -36.90 -14.34
CA VAL A 701 3.78 -36.90 -15.48
C VAL A 701 2.93 -36.87 -16.74
N PHE A 702 3.05 -35.80 -17.50
CA PHE A 702 2.32 -35.59 -18.73
C PHE A 702 3.26 -35.83 -19.91
N ASP A 703 2.88 -36.75 -20.80
CA ASP A 703 3.52 -36.89 -22.10
C ASP A 703 2.76 -36.04 -23.14
N PRO A 704 3.35 -34.93 -23.62
CA PRO A 704 2.73 -34.01 -24.57
C PRO A 704 2.49 -34.63 -25.95
N THR A 705 3.16 -35.75 -26.26
CA THR A 705 3.08 -36.42 -27.56
C THR A 705 1.93 -37.40 -27.59
N THR A 706 1.74 -38.15 -26.49
CA THR A 706 0.67 -39.16 -26.38
C THR A 706 -0.57 -38.64 -25.66
N TYR A 707 -0.47 -37.49 -24.98
CA TYR A 707 -1.48 -36.96 -24.05
C TYR A 707 -1.79 -37.90 -22.88
N GLU A 708 -0.88 -38.83 -22.57
CA GLU A 708 -1.02 -39.73 -21.44
C GLU A 708 -0.55 -39.03 -20.15
N MET A 709 -1.22 -39.35 -19.05
CA MET A 709 -0.89 -38.88 -17.71
C MET A 709 -0.61 -40.06 -16.79
N ASP A 710 0.57 -40.08 -16.19
CA ASP A 710 0.93 -40.97 -15.10
C ASP A 710 0.86 -40.21 -13.76
N LEU A 711 0.57 -40.92 -12.67
CA LEU A 711 0.52 -40.35 -11.32
C LEU A 711 1.55 -41.05 -10.43
N PHE A 712 2.34 -40.25 -9.71
CA PHE A 712 3.09 -40.70 -8.55
C PHE A 712 2.35 -40.28 -7.28
N ASP A 713 2.10 -41.24 -6.40
CA ASP A 713 1.51 -40.99 -5.08
C ASP A 713 2.09 -41.90 -3.97
N GLU A 714 1.36 -42.08 -2.87
CA GLU A 714 1.78 -42.90 -1.74
C GLU A 714 1.94 -44.38 -2.10
N GLU A 715 1.18 -44.90 -3.07
CA GLU A 715 1.29 -46.29 -3.55
C GLU A 715 2.63 -46.54 -4.26
N ASP A 716 3.18 -45.52 -4.90
CA ASP A 716 4.52 -45.55 -5.52
C ASP A 716 5.66 -45.31 -4.52
N GLY A 717 5.32 -44.96 -3.27
CA GLY A 717 6.28 -44.70 -2.20
C GLY A 717 6.59 -43.22 -1.97
N LEU A 718 5.82 -42.27 -2.51
CA LEU A 718 5.92 -40.87 -2.10
C LEU A 718 5.40 -40.67 -0.66
N PRO A 719 6.05 -39.83 0.16
CA PRO A 719 5.54 -39.53 1.50
C PRO A 719 4.15 -38.88 1.49
N ALA A 720 3.23 -39.39 2.31
CA ALA A 720 1.79 -39.11 2.31
C ALA A 720 1.35 -37.66 2.57
N VAL A 721 2.24 -36.72 2.89
CA VAL A 721 1.88 -35.32 3.21
C VAL A 721 3.02 -34.42 2.78
N ALA A 722 2.78 -33.39 1.96
CA ALA A 722 3.72 -32.30 1.77
C ALA A 722 2.95 -31.02 1.44
N SER A 723 3.09 -30.00 2.30
CA SER A 723 2.43 -28.71 2.05
C SER A 723 3.15 -27.90 0.98
N ASP A 724 4.40 -28.22 0.68
CA ASP A 724 5.24 -27.45 -0.24
C ASP A 724 6.23 -28.40 -0.91
N LEU A 725 5.98 -28.69 -2.18
CA LEU A 725 6.84 -29.47 -3.06
C LEU A 725 7.72 -28.53 -3.88
N MET A 726 8.97 -28.89 -4.10
CA MET A 726 9.84 -28.24 -5.07
C MET A 726 10.57 -29.32 -5.85
N GLY A 727 10.88 -29.08 -7.11
CA GLY A 727 11.61 -30.04 -7.92
C GLY A 727 12.52 -29.42 -8.97
N CYS A 728 13.39 -30.27 -9.52
CA CYS A 728 14.22 -29.96 -10.67
C CYS A 728 14.43 -31.21 -11.53
N ALA A 729 14.66 -31.00 -12.83
CA ALA A 729 15.00 -32.09 -13.75
C ALA A 729 16.37 -32.71 -13.39
N LEU A 730 16.48 -34.04 -13.55
CA LEU A 730 17.73 -34.77 -13.38
C LEU A 730 18.33 -35.21 -14.74
N GLY A 731 17.47 -35.47 -15.72
CA GLY A 731 17.77 -35.92 -17.08
C GLY A 731 16.47 -36.22 -17.83
N GLU A 732 16.52 -37.04 -18.88
CA GLU A 732 15.33 -37.33 -19.71
C GLU A 732 14.22 -38.09 -18.98
N ASP A 733 14.58 -38.99 -18.06
CA ASP A 733 13.62 -39.94 -17.48
C ASP A 733 13.22 -39.66 -16.02
N GLY A 734 13.63 -38.51 -15.46
CA GLY A 734 13.38 -38.28 -14.03
C GLY A 734 13.66 -36.90 -13.48
N ILE A 735 13.10 -36.67 -12.31
CA ILE A 735 13.22 -35.44 -11.53
C ILE A 735 13.65 -35.74 -10.09
N ILE A 736 14.14 -34.72 -9.42
CA ILE A 736 14.25 -34.71 -7.97
C ILE A 736 13.12 -33.86 -7.39
N VAL A 737 12.46 -34.37 -6.35
CA VAL A 737 11.43 -33.66 -5.60
C VAL A 737 11.83 -33.59 -4.13
N SER A 738 11.62 -32.43 -3.51
CA SER A 738 11.68 -32.26 -2.06
C SER A 738 10.35 -31.74 -1.53
N GLY A 739 9.90 -32.31 -0.41
CA GLY A 739 8.70 -31.89 0.29
C GLY A 739 8.94 -31.63 1.78
N TYR A 740 7.99 -30.92 2.40
CA TYR A 740 7.95 -30.66 3.83
C TYR A 740 6.57 -30.92 4.44
N PHE A 741 6.53 -31.64 5.56
CA PHE A 741 5.32 -31.88 6.37
C PHE A 741 5.61 -31.92 7.88
N GLY A 742 6.54 -31.10 8.34
CA GLY A 742 7.13 -31.20 9.68
C GLY A 742 8.42 -32.02 9.70
N ARG A 743 8.66 -32.81 8.64
CA ARG A 743 9.98 -33.32 8.25
C ARG A 743 10.21 -33.04 6.78
N THR A 744 11.48 -32.88 6.41
CA THR A 744 11.89 -32.71 5.02
C THR A 744 12.31 -34.03 4.44
N TRP A 745 11.97 -34.24 3.18
CA TRP A 745 12.44 -35.38 2.42
C TRP A 745 12.88 -34.95 1.03
N VAL A 746 13.71 -35.78 0.41
CA VAL A 746 14.17 -35.63 -0.98
C VAL A 746 14.10 -37.01 -1.62
N ALA A 747 13.39 -37.09 -2.74
CA ALA A 747 13.21 -38.31 -3.51
C ALA A 747 13.59 -38.08 -4.97
N LYS A 748 14.14 -39.11 -5.59
CA LYS A 748 14.33 -39.21 -7.04
C LYS A 748 13.16 -39.98 -7.62
N LEU A 749 12.47 -39.38 -8.59
CA LEU A 749 11.34 -39.98 -9.28
C LEU A 749 11.80 -40.28 -10.70
N THR A 750 11.57 -41.51 -11.16
CA THR A 750 11.89 -41.92 -12.52
C THR A 750 10.73 -42.72 -13.11
N VAL A 751 10.37 -42.43 -14.36
CA VAL A 751 9.49 -43.30 -15.15
C VAL A 751 10.40 -44.18 -15.99
N SER A 752 10.37 -45.50 -15.76
CA SER A 752 11.15 -46.42 -16.60
C SER A 752 10.62 -46.45 -18.03
N SER A 753 11.45 -46.91 -18.98
CA SER A 753 11.03 -47.12 -20.38
C SER A 753 9.92 -48.17 -20.55
N THR A 754 9.66 -48.98 -19.51
CA THR A 754 8.52 -49.91 -19.45
C THR A 754 7.26 -49.28 -18.84
N GLY A 755 7.30 -48.00 -18.47
CA GLY A 755 6.19 -47.28 -17.81
C GLY A 755 6.07 -47.55 -16.31
N GLU A 756 7.00 -48.29 -15.70
CA GLU A 756 6.98 -48.49 -14.24
C GLU A 756 7.52 -47.24 -13.53
N ASN A 757 6.69 -46.67 -12.65
CA ASN A 757 7.03 -45.58 -11.75
C ASN A 757 7.98 -46.10 -10.65
N LYS A 758 9.07 -45.38 -10.41
CA LYS A 758 10.02 -45.69 -9.33
C LYS A 758 10.31 -44.45 -8.50
N VAL A 759 10.07 -44.56 -7.20
CA VAL A 759 10.45 -43.55 -6.20
C VAL A 759 11.64 -44.05 -5.40
N GLU A 760 12.72 -43.28 -5.39
CA GLU A 760 13.92 -43.55 -4.61
C GLU A 760 14.17 -42.45 -3.58
N MET A 761 14.00 -42.77 -2.30
CA MET A 761 14.33 -41.85 -1.21
C MET A 761 15.84 -41.63 -1.12
N LEU A 762 16.27 -40.38 -1.28
CA LEU A 762 17.66 -39.96 -1.17
C LEU A 762 17.99 -39.43 0.21
N TYR A 763 17.06 -38.67 0.81
CA TYR A 763 17.28 -38.02 2.09
C TYR A 763 15.97 -37.82 2.87
N GLU A 764 16.05 -37.96 4.19
CA GLU A 764 14.99 -37.59 5.14
C GLU A 764 15.60 -36.91 6.36
N ALA A 765 15.12 -35.72 6.70
CA ALA A 765 15.53 -34.96 7.87
C ALA A 765 15.04 -35.66 9.15
N LYS A 766 15.98 -36.01 10.03
CA LYS A 766 15.68 -36.75 11.27
C LYS A 766 15.21 -35.84 12.40
N ASN A 767 15.63 -34.57 12.39
CA ASN A 767 15.38 -33.62 13.47
C ASN A 767 14.31 -32.62 13.05
N VAL A 768 13.17 -32.59 13.74
CA VAL A 768 12.10 -31.61 13.47
C VAL A 768 12.57 -30.19 13.80
N GLN A 769 13.44 -30.04 14.79
CA GLN A 769 14.06 -28.79 15.20
C GLN A 769 15.55 -29.01 15.44
N GLY A 770 16.38 -28.04 15.04
CA GLY A 770 17.82 -28.10 15.18
C GLY A 770 18.49 -26.81 14.67
N PRO A 771 19.80 -26.64 14.90
CA PRO A 771 20.53 -25.48 14.41
C PRO A 771 20.61 -25.50 12.87
N TYR A 772 20.77 -24.31 12.27
CA TYR A 772 20.99 -24.16 10.82
C TYR A 772 22.17 -24.99 10.30
N SER A 773 23.18 -25.19 11.13
CA SER A 773 24.39 -25.95 10.81
C SER A 773 24.21 -27.47 10.81
N ASP A 774 23.06 -28.00 11.24
CA ASP A 774 22.79 -29.45 11.17
C ASP A 774 22.06 -29.77 9.85
N PRO A 775 22.67 -30.58 8.96
CA PRO A 775 21.99 -31.01 7.73
C PRO A 775 20.70 -31.77 8.03
N ASN A 776 20.59 -32.46 9.16
CA ASN A 776 19.45 -33.30 9.56
C ASN A 776 18.24 -32.51 10.09
N THR A 777 18.35 -31.18 10.22
CA THR A 777 17.25 -30.31 10.64
C THR A 777 16.22 -30.19 9.53
N ALA A 778 14.94 -30.36 9.87
CA ALA A 778 13.83 -30.17 8.96
C ALA A 778 13.71 -28.71 8.51
N PHE A 779 13.45 -28.52 7.23
CA PHE A 779 13.28 -27.26 6.54
C PHE A 779 12.20 -27.35 5.45
N LYS A 780 11.56 -26.22 5.16
CA LYS A 780 10.72 -26.06 3.98
C LYS A 780 11.63 -25.78 2.76
N PRO A 781 11.56 -26.58 1.67
CA PRO A 781 12.35 -26.32 0.47
C PRO A 781 11.84 -25.01 -0.18
N VAL A 782 12.78 -24.14 -0.55
CA VAL A 782 12.49 -22.85 -1.20
C VAL A 782 12.76 -22.92 -2.69
N SER A 783 13.84 -23.60 -3.07
CA SER A 783 14.23 -23.87 -4.45
C SER A 783 15.14 -25.08 -4.51
N ILE A 784 15.14 -25.78 -5.65
CA ILE A 784 16.04 -26.90 -5.94
C ILE A 784 16.70 -26.63 -7.29
N ARG A 785 18.00 -26.89 -7.40
CA ARG A 785 18.74 -26.83 -8.66
C ARG A 785 19.72 -27.99 -8.78
N LYS A 786 19.88 -28.51 -9.99
CA LYS A 786 21.01 -29.38 -10.34
C LYS A 786 22.28 -28.53 -10.36
N LEU A 787 23.37 -29.04 -9.78
CA LEU A 787 24.67 -28.38 -9.82
C LEU A 787 25.49 -28.98 -10.95
N GLU A 788 25.99 -28.11 -11.82
CA GLU A 788 27.07 -28.44 -12.74
C GLU A 788 28.39 -28.30 -11.99
N MET A 789 28.90 -29.44 -11.52
CA MET A 789 30.21 -29.52 -10.88
C MET A 789 31.27 -29.81 -11.94
N ARG A 790 32.54 -29.51 -11.66
CA ARG A 790 33.65 -29.98 -12.50
C ARG A 790 33.68 -31.52 -12.42
N GLU A 791 34.10 -32.19 -13.50
CA GLU A 791 34.23 -33.66 -13.55
C GLU A 791 34.97 -34.26 -12.34
N GLU A 792 35.91 -33.51 -11.74
CA GLU A 792 36.70 -33.92 -10.58
C GLU A 792 35.91 -34.02 -9.26
N ASP A 793 34.78 -33.30 -9.12
CA ASP A 793 33.96 -33.24 -7.89
C ASP A 793 32.81 -34.27 -7.88
N GLY A 794 32.69 -35.04 -8.96
CA GLY A 794 31.65 -36.04 -9.20
C GLY A 794 30.32 -35.44 -9.69
N ASP A 795 29.69 -36.10 -10.64
CA ASP A 795 28.37 -35.72 -11.15
C ASP A 795 27.26 -35.99 -10.12
N GLY A 796 26.09 -35.40 -10.36
CA GLY A 796 24.86 -35.76 -9.66
C GLY A 796 24.54 -34.96 -8.40
N TRP A 797 25.26 -33.87 -8.10
CA TRP A 797 24.91 -32.98 -6.99
C TRP A 797 23.71 -32.09 -7.31
N ILE A 798 22.82 -31.95 -6.33
CA ILE A 798 21.75 -30.95 -6.32
C ILE A 798 21.90 -30.03 -5.11
N ALA A 799 21.48 -28.78 -5.24
CA ALA A 799 21.40 -27.81 -4.15
C ALA A 799 19.94 -27.48 -3.83
N ILE A 800 19.58 -27.59 -2.55
CA ILE A 800 18.25 -27.28 -2.04
C ILE A 800 18.36 -26.12 -1.06
N ARG A 801 17.70 -25.00 -1.40
CA ARG A 801 17.62 -23.84 -0.50
C ARG A 801 16.62 -24.12 0.61
N ARG A 802 17.03 -23.84 1.84
CA ARG A 802 16.29 -24.20 3.05
C ARG A 802 15.65 -22.99 3.72
N SER A 803 14.39 -23.14 4.14
CA SER A 803 13.75 -22.25 5.11
C SER A 803 13.51 -23.01 6.41
N ILE A 804 14.13 -22.60 7.51
CA ILE A 804 14.07 -23.34 8.78
C ILE A 804 13.12 -22.61 9.75
N PRO A 805 12.19 -23.31 10.42
CA PRO A 805 11.31 -22.70 11.41
C PRO A 805 12.11 -22.17 12.60
N GLU A 806 11.81 -20.95 13.06
CA GLU A 806 12.45 -20.42 14.27
C GLU A 806 12.08 -21.24 15.51
N ALA A 807 13.03 -21.42 16.42
CA ALA A 807 12.88 -22.22 17.64
C ALA A 807 11.79 -21.71 18.61
N GLN A 808 11.16 -20.55 18.34
CA GLN A 808 10.24 -19.88 19.26
C GLN A 808 8.73 -20.03 18.93
N GLY A 809 8.34 -21.02 18.12
CA GLY A 809 6.94 -21.48 18.05
C GLY A 809 5.96 -20.55 17.32
N VAL A 810 6.44 -19.43 16.77
CA VAL A 810 5.69 -18.62 15.79
C VAL A 810 6.12 -19.13 14.42
N GLY A 811 5.18 -19.49 13.54
CA GLY A 811 5.42 -20.16 12.24
C GLY A 811 6.22 -19.36 11.20
N ILE A 812 7.17 -18.54 11.63
CA ILE A 812 8.10 -17.75 10.83
C ILE A 812 9.27 -18.67 10.43
N PHE A 813 9.45 -18.84 9.13
CA PHE A 813 10.61 -19.54 8.58
C PHE A 813 11.64 -18.51 8.12
N LYS A 814 12.89 -18.65 8.56
CA LYS A 814 14.01 -17.83 8.08
C LYS A 814 14.80 -18.59 7.02
N SER A 815 15.14 -17.90 5.93
CA SER A 815 15.99 -18.47 4.89
C SER A 815 17.39 -18.74 5.45
N SER A 816 17.83 -19.98 5.33
CA SER A 816 19.21 -20.38 5.63
C SER A 816 20.17 -19.79 4.59
N PRO A 817 21.34 -19.26 4.99
CA PRO A 817 22.42 -18.91 4.05
C PRO A 817 23.01 -20.15 3.37
N ASP A 818 22.94 -21.32 4.02
CA ASP A 818 23.46 -22.59 3.49
C ASP A 818 22.36 -23.42 2.81
N CYS A 819 22.72 -24.05 1.70
CA CYS A 819 21.91 -25.03 0.99
C CYS A 819 22.20 -26.45 1.51
N LEU A 820 21.20 -27.33 1.41
CA LEU A 820 21.45 -28.78 1.48
C LEU A 820 22.00 -29.23 0.12
N LEU A 821 23.18 -29.81 0.12
CA LEU A 821 23.75 -30.47 -1.05
C LEU A 821 23.47 -31.96 -0.94
N VAL A 822 22.84 -32.55 -1.95
CA VAL A 822 22.53 -33.98 -2.02
C VAL A 822 23.15 -34.55 -3.29
N ASN A 823 23.96 -35.60 -3.20
CA ASN A 823 24.42 -36.33 -4.38
C ASN A 823 23.40 -37.42 -4.71
N THR A 824 22.89 -37.41 -5.94
CA THR A 824 21.78 -38.27 -6.36
C THR A 824 22.19 -39.73 -6.58
N ASP A 825 23.48 -40.00 -6.75
CA ASP A 825 24.01 -41.36 -6.96
C ASP A 825 24.57 -41.97 -5.67
N SER A 826 25.39 -41.23 -4.93
CA SER A 826 26.01 -41.71 -3.68
C SER A 826 25.10 -41.56 -2.45
N LYS A 827 24.02 -40.76 -2.56
CA LYS A 827 23.15 -40.34 -1.45
C LYS A 827 23.89 -39.56 -0.35
N GLU A 828 25.07 -39.04 -0.65
CA GLU A 828 25.80 -38.19 0.27
C GLU A 828 25.06 -36.86 0.47
N VAL A 829 25.01 -36.39 1.72
CA VAL A 829 24.36 -35.13 2.09
C VAL A 829 25.31 -34.27 2.90
N LYS A 830 25.46 -33.01 2.50
CA LYS A 830 26.28 -32.02 3.22
C LYS A 830 25.66 -30.63 3.16
N LEU A 831 26.10 -29.74 4.05
CA LEU A 831 25.78 -28.32 3.95
C LEU A 831 26.88 -27.61 3.16
N GLY A 832 26.46 -26.67 2.32
CA GLY A 832 27.38 -25.82 1.57
C GLY A 832 26.73 -24.50 1.26
N GLN A 833 27.57 -23.47 1.10
CA GLN A 833 27.11 -22.26 0.46
C GLN A 833 26.85 -22.57 -1.02
N PRO A 834 25.78 -22.02 -1.62
CA PRO A 834 25.62 -22.12 -3.06
C PRO A 834 26.89 -21.58 -3.74
N PRO A 835 27.40 -22.22 -4.81
CA PRO A 835 28.64 -21.81 -5.49
C PRO A 835 28.61 -20.36 -5.99
N ASN A 836 27.43 -19.73 -6.01
CA ASN A 836 27.29 -18.28 -6.10
C ASN A 836 26.01 -17.83 -5.34
N PRO A 837 26.08 -17.07 -4.24
CA PRO A 837 24.88 -16.65 -3.48
C PRO A 837 23.89 -15.82 -4.30
N ARG A 838 24.28 -15.31 -5.48
CA ARG A 838 23.40 -14.59 -6.41
C ARG A 838 22.70 -15.46 -7.46
N SER A 839 23.14 -16.71 -7.71
CA SER A 839 22.49 -17.56 -8.73
C SER A 839 21.19 -18.23 -8.26
N VAL A 840 20.86 -18.15 -6.97
CA VAL A 840 19.69 -18.81 -6.36
C VAL A 840 18.64 -17.80 -5.88
N GLY A 841 18.90 -16.50 -6.00
CA GLY A 841 17.93 -15.43 -5.74
C GLY A 841 17.23 -15.01 -7.03
N SER A 842 15.94 -15.34 -7.15
CA SER A 842 14.97 -14.79 -8.14
C SER A 842 15.61 -14.35 -9.47
N ILE A 843 15.93 -15.32 -10.31
CA ILE A 843 16.39 -15.11 -11.68
C ILE A 843 15.18 -15.27 -12.61
N HIS A 844 14.73 -14.16 -13.18
CA HIS A 844 14.22 -14.16 -14.55
C HIS A 844 15.47 -14.07 -15.47
N GLY A 845 15.83 -15.15 -16.16
CA GLY A 845 16.91 -15.21 -17.17
C GLY A 845 18.29 -15.69 -16.69
N GLU A 846 18.64 -16.94 -16.98
CA GLU A 846 20.02 -17.44 -16.83
C GLU A 846 20.96 -16.83 -17.87
N PHE A 847 22.22 -16.63 -17.47
CA PHE A 847 23.38 -16.53 -18.34
C PHE A 847 24.15 -17.85 -18.21
N GLU A 848 24.21 -18.64 -19.28
CA GLU A 848 25.12 -19.80 -19.40
C GLU A 848 26.31 -19.43 -20.29
N ASP A 849 27.53 -19.67 -19.82
CA ASP A 849 28.77 -19.61 -20.61
C ASP A 849 29.04 -20.98 -21.27
N SER A 850 28.07 -21.50 -22.06
CA SER A 850 28.24 -22.71 -22.87
C SER A 850 28.17 -22.37 -24.38
N PRO A 851 29.19 -22.71 -25.20
CA PRO A 851 29.20 -22.37 -26.63
C PRO A 851 28.17 -23.12 -27.50
N GLU A 852 27.39 -24.07 -26.96
CA GLU A 852 26.65 -25.06 -27.78
C GLU A 852 25.12 -25.11 -27.55
N SER A 853 24.49 -24.08 -26.96
CA SER A 853 23.02 -24.02 -26.87
C SER A 853 22.38 -23.20 -28.00
N ASP A 854 21.59 -23.86 -28.85
CA ASP A 854 20.80 -23.25 -29.92
C ASP A 854 19.76 -22.23 -29.38
N GLY A 855 19.90 -20.96 -29.78
CA GLY A 855 18.76 -20.04 -29.93
C GLY A 855 18.11 -19.37 -28.70
N ARG A 856 18.76 -19.25 -27.53
CA ARG A 856 18.13 -18.59 -26.35
C ARG A 856 18.24 -17.05 -26.34
N THR A 857 17.14 -16.38 -25.98
CA THR A 857 17.03 -14.92 -25.76
C THR A 857 17.46 -14.55 -24.33
N ILE A 858 18.24 -13.47 -24.16
CA ILE A 858 18.76 -13.02 -22.85
C ILE A 858 18.01 -11.75 -22.37
N GLY A 859 17.57 -11.72 -21.11
CA GLY A 859 16.94 -10.55 -20.47
C GLY A 859 17.60 -10.17 -19.14
N SER A 860 17.71 -8.86 -18.85
CA SER A 860 18.17 -8.33 -17.56
C SER A 860 17.46 -7.01 -17.23
N THR A 861 17.35 -6.67 -15.93
CA THR A 861 16.86 -5.35 -15.51
C THR A 861 17.89 -4.26 -15.79
N ARG A 862 17.42 -3.04 -16.08
CA ARG A 862 18.20 -1.85 -16.40
C ARG A 862 19.06 -1.43 -15.21
N GLU A 863 18.53 -1.58 -14.01
CA GLU A 863 19.22 -1.30 -12.76
C GLU A 863 20.41 -2.25 -12.59
N SER A 864 20.22 -3.55 -12.87
CA SER A 864 21.30 -4.54 -12.82
C SER A 864 22.40 -4.26 -13.85
N LEU A 865 22.02 -3.89 -15.08
CA LEU A 865 22.98 -3.50 -16.13
C LEU A 865 23.70 -2.18 -15.82
N SER A 866 22.99 -1.20 -15.24
CA SER A 866 23.55 0.11 -14.86
C SER A 866 24.52 -0.01 -13.67
N GLU A 867 24.22 -0.89 -12.72
CA GLU A 867 25.07 -1.15 -11.56
C GLU A 867 26.32 -1.96 -11.93
N LEU A 868 26.20 -2.93 -12.84
CA LEU A 868 27.34 -3.63 -13.45
C LEU A 868 28.29 -2.66 -14.17
N LYS A 869 27.73 -1.73 -14.98
CA LYS A 869 28.49 -0.69 -15.68
C LYS A 869 29.16 0.32 -14.74
N ARG A 870 28.54 0.64 -13.59
CA ARG A 870 29.15 1.52 -12.56
C ARG A 870 30.32 0.84 -11.85
N ARG A 871 30.25 -0.47 -11.59
CA ARG A 871 31.25 -1.21 -10.81
C ARG A 871 32.45 -1.66 -11.63
N HIS A 872 32.27 -1.95 -12.91
CA HIS A 872 33.33 -2.37 -13.81
C HIS A 872 33.45 -1.37 -14.94
N GLN A 873 34.50 -0.53 -14.90
CA GLN A 873 34.77 0.47 -15.95
C GLN A 873 34.91 -0.18 -17.35
N ASN A 874 35.17 -1.49 -17.43
CA ASN A 874 35.26 -2.29 -18.65
C ASN A 874 34.46 -3.60 -18.49
N PHE A 875 33.13 -3.53 -18.33
CA PHE A 875 32.26 -4.71 -18.41
C PHE A 875 32.01 -5.05 -19.89
N SER A 876 32.36 -6.26 -20.33
CA SER A 876 32.06 -6.78 -21.67
C SER A 876 31.34 -8.11 -21.56
N VAL A 877 30.20 -8.24 -22.24
CA VAL A 877 29.55 -9.52 -22.48
C VAL A 877 29.94 -9.94 -23.89
N GLN A 878 30.75 -10.99 -24.04
CA GLN A 878 30.96 -11.62 -25.34
C GLN A 878 29.81 -12.61 -25.55
N THR A 879 29.06 -12.43 -26.63
CA THR A 879 28.10 -13.44 -27.08
C THR A 879 28.37 -13.75 -28.54
N ASN A 880 28.31 -15.02 -28.92
CA ASN A 880 28.39 -15.45 -30.32
C ASN A 880 26.99 -15.49 -30.98
N TYR A 881 25.97 -14.87 -30.36
CA TYR A 881 24.58 -14.95 -30.82
C TYR A 881 24.25 -13.85 -31.84
N GLU A 882 23.64 -14.22 -32.97
CA GLU A 882 22.91 -13.30 -33.88
C GLU A 882 21.47 -13.03 -33.34
N GLY A 883 21.34 -12.77 -32.04
CA GLY A 883 20.05 -12.59 -31.35
C GLY A 883 19.87 -11.21 -30.70
N ARG A 884 18.63 -10.71 -30.63
CA ARG A 884 18.27 -9.39 -30.06
C ARG A 884 18.19 -9.47 -28.54
N ILE A 885 18.92 -8.60 -27.82
CA ILE A 885 18.90 -8.50 -26.35
C ILE A 885 17.85 -7.47 -25.93
N PHE A 886 17.12 -7.71 -24.84
CA PHE A 886 16.16 -6.77 -24.28
C PHE A 886 16.55 -6.35 -22.85
N ALA A 887 16.27 -5.09 -22.52
CA ALA A 887 16.43 -4.57 -21.16
C ALA A 887 15.12 -3.95 -20.65
N PHE A 888 14.83 -4.16 -19.37
CA PHE A 888 13.62 -3.66 -18.70
C PHE A 888 13.96 -2.59 -17.67
N GLY A 889 13.28 -1.45 -17.69
CA GLY A 889 13.35 -0.43 -16.63
C GLY A 889 11.96 0.01 -16.20
N SER A 890 11.88 0.76 -15.09
CA SER A 890 10.61 1.35 -14.61
C SER A 890 9.92 2.28 -15.62
N ASP A 891 10.61 2.62 -16.71
CA ASP A 891 10.17 3.48 -17.80
C ASP A 891 9.87 2.74 -19.12
N GLY A 892 10.00 1.41 -19.17
CA GLY A 892 9.57 0.61 -20.33
C GLY A 892 10.49 -0.56 -20.70
N VAL A 893 10.17 -1.20 -21.84
CA VAL A 893 10.94 -2.28 -22.47
C VAL A 893 11.75 -1.72 -23.62
N TRP A 894 13.03 -2.07 -23.69
CA TRP A 894 13.96 -1.52 -24.66
C TRP A 894 14.60 -2.59 -25.53
N TRP A 895 14.75 -2.30 -26.83
CA TRP A 895 15.56 -3.11 -27.74
C TRP A 895 17.02 -2.68 -27.68
N LEU A 896 17.93 -3.66 -27.70
CA LEU A 896 19.36 -3.43 -27.82
C LEU A 896 19.84 -3.91 -29.19
N LYS A 897 20.37 -3.00 -30.01
CA LYS A 897 20.99 -3.32 -31.30
C LYS A 897 22.52 -3.15 -31.22
N PRO A 898 23.31 -4.10 -31.75
CA PRO A 898 24.75 -3.92 -31.94
C PRO A 898 25.03 -2.83 -32.99
N GLU A 899 25.94 -1.88 -32.70
CA GLU A 899 26.40 -0.91 -33.70
C GLU A 899 27.66 -1.40 -34.46
N GLY A 900 27.45 -1.93 -35.68
CA GLY A 900 28.52 -2.27 -36.63
C GLY A 900 29.26 -3.57 -36.32
N ASP A 901 30.39 -3.81 -37.02
CA ASP A 901 31.25 -5.01 -36.86
C ASP A 901 32.00 -5.05 -35.51
N ASN A 902 31.82 -4.04 -34.65
CA ASN A 902 32.50 -3.93 -33.36
C ASN A 902 31.51 -4.17 -32.22
N VAL A 903 31.73 -5.27 -31.50
CA VAL A 903 30.95 -5.85 -30.38
C VAL A 903 30.84 -4.91 -29.14
N PHE A 904 31.17 -3.63 -29.24
CA PHE A 904 31.45 -2.76 -28.08
C PHE A 904 30.48 -1.58 -27.88
N ALA A 905 29.48 -1.39 -28.73
CA ALA A 905 28.47 -0.33 -28.57
C ALA A 905 27.05 -0.87 -28.72
N ILE A 906 26.26 -0.73 -27.64
CA ILE A 906 24.82 -1.02 -27.62
C ILE A 906 24.07 0.31 -27.57
N LYS A 907 23.15 0.53 -28.52
CA LYS A 907 22.30 1.73 -28.57
C LYS A 907 20.84 1.35 -28.34
N LEU A 908 20.15 2.15 -27.52
CA LEU A 908 18.71 2.05 -27.26
C LEU A 908 17.95 2.72 -28.41
N GLU A 909 17.07 2.00 -29.11
CA GLU A 909 16.20 2.58 -30.15
C GLU A 909 14.73 2.16 -29.95
N GLY A 910 13.86 3.17 -29.85
CA GLY A 910 12.40 3.04 -29.95
C GLY A 910 11.67 2.64 -28.65
N ASP A 911 10.60 3.37 -28.34
CA ASP A 911 9.60 2.94 -27.35
C ASP A 911 8.70 1.87 -28.00
N ILE A 912 8.52 0.72 -27.35
CA ILE A 912 7.36 -0.12 -27.67
C ILE A 912 6.13 0.67 -27.20
N PRO A 913 5.12 0.92 -28.05
CA PRO A 913 3.91 1.64 -27.65
C PRO A 913 3.10 0.79 -26.67
N LEU A 914 3.46 0.85 -25.40
CA LEU A 914 2.78 0.22 -24.30
C LEU A 914 1.93 1.29 -23.58
N PRO A 915 0.76 0.92 -23.02
CA PRO A 915 -0.09 1.85 -22.28
C PRO A 915 0.66 2.47 -21.09
N LYS A 916 0.45 3.78 -20.85
CA LYS A 916 1.20 4.66 -19.92
C LYS A 916 1.20 4.25 -18.43
N LYS A 917 0.53 3.16 -18.04
CA LYS A 917 0.52 2.63 -16.67
C LYS A 917 0.90 1.15 -16.75
N PHE A 918 2.17 0.89 -16.51
CA PHE A 918 2.78 -0.44 -16.55
C PHE A 918 3.04 -0.86 -15.10
N ASP A 919 2.43 -1.96 -14.65
CA ASP A 919 2.66 -2.49 -13.31
C ASP A 919 3.79 -3.54 -13.37
N MET A 920 4.87 -3.34 -12.60
CA MET A 920 6.16 -4.04 -12.77
C MET A 920 6.17 -5.49 -12.26
N TYR A 921 5.01 -6.07 -11.91
CA TYR A 921 4.91 -7.38 -11.27
C TYR A 921 4.47 -8.53 -12.21
N GLY A 922 4.30 -8.27 -13.51
CA GLY A 922 3.92 -9.30 -14.48
C GLY A 922 5.03 -10.34 -14.70
N LYS A 923 4.72 -11.63 -14.56
CA LYS A 923 5.58 -12.72 -15.03
C LYS A 923 5.63 -12.70 -16.56
N ILE A 924 6.83 -12.88 -17.11
CA ILE A 924 7.06 -12.98 -18.55
C ILE A 924 7.29 -14.46 -18.89
N TYR A 925 6.61 -14.93 -19.93
CA TYR A 925 6.77 -16.28 -20.44
C TYR A 925 7.34 -16.24 -21.86
N HIS A 926 8.15 -17.24 -22.19
CA HIS A 926 8.72 -17.39 -23.52
C HIS A 926 8.18 -18.68 -24.14
N SER A 927 7.78 -18.59 -25.39
CA SER A 927 7.37 -19.72 -26.22
C SER A 927 8.11 -19.67 -27.55
N ASN A 928 8.73 -20.76 -27.97
CA ASN A 928 9.36 -20.85 -29.30
C ASN A 928 8.33 -20.72 -30.43
N TYR A 929 7.03 -20.94 -30.16
CA TYR A 929 5.96 -20.84 -31.16
C TYR A 929 5.23 -19.50 -31.11
N TYR A 930 5.00 -18.99 -29.90
CA TYR A 930 4.22 -17.77 -29.69
C TYR A 930 5.06 -16.50 -29.52
N GLY A 931 6.38 -16.64 -29.33
CA GLY A 931 7.29 -15.54 -29.02
C GLY A 931 7.23 -15.14 -27.54
N LEU A 932 7.42 -13.86 -27.27
CA LEU A 932 7.30 -13.33 -25.91
C LEU A 932 5.81 -13.20 -25.56
N VAL A 933 5.38 -13.89 -24.51
CA VAL A 933 4.03 -13.78 -23.98
C VAL A 933 4.07 -12.93 -22.72
N TYR A 934 3.42 -11.77 -22.78
CA TYR A 934 3.41 -10.77 -21.71
C TYR A 934 2.03 -10.61 -21.08
N ARG A 935 1.97 -10.51 -19.76
CA ARG A 935 0.74 -10.26 -18.98
C ARG A 935 0.75 -8.83 -18.43
N THR A 936 -0.30 -8.06 -18.70
CA THR A 936 -0.63 -6.83 -17.95
C THR A 936 -2.13 -6.68 -17.77
N GLY A 937 -2.59 -6.72 -16.52
CA GLY A 937 -4.02 -6.75 -16.18
C GLY A 937 -4.73 -7.92 -16.88
N ASN A 938 -5.88 -7.64 -17.48
CA ASN A 938 -6.79 -8.60 -18.12
C ASN A 938 -6.37 -8.98 -19.55
N LEU A 939 -5.13 -8.68 -19.96
CA LEU A 939 -4.67 -8.86 -21.34
C LEU A 939 -3.41 -9.70 -21.39
N LEU A 940 -3.51 -10.83 -22.11
CA LEU A 940 -2.38 -11.63 -22.56
C LEU A 940 -1.95 -11.11 -23.93
N PHE A 941 -0.74 -10.57 -24.02
CA PHE A 941 -0.18 -10.05 -25.26
C PHE A 941 0.78 -11.06 -25.84
N GLN A 942 0.48 -11.51 -27.05
CA GLN A 942 1.47 -12.17 -27.88
C GLN A 942 2.31 -11.09 -28.58
N VAL A 943 3.62 -11.07 -28.32
CA VAL A 943 4.57 -10.35 -29.17
C VAL A 943 5.06 -11.36 -30.20
N ALA A 944 4.35 -11.44 -31.32
CA ALA A 944 4.75 -12.30 -32.42
C ALA A 944 6.06 -11.76 -33.03
N LEU A 945 7.16 -12.50 -32.83
CA LEU A 945 8.33 -12.39 -33.71
C LEU A 945 7.94 -13.12 -34.99
N ASN A 946 7.75 -12.40 -36.09
CA ASN A 946 7.33 -13.00 -37.36
C ASN A 946 8.35 -14.08 -37.78
N PRO A 947 8.01 -15.38 -37.77
CA PRO A 947 8.97 -16.44 -38.07
C PRO A 947 9.23 -16.61 -39.57
N LYS A 948 8.70 -15.70 -40.42
CA LYS A 948 8.82 -15.78 -41.88
C LYS A 948 9.97 -14.97 -42.49
N ASP A 949 10.73 -14.25 -41.68
CA ASP A 949 11.89 -13.49 -42.14
C ASP A 949 13.16 -14.05 -41.49
N ASP A 950 13.74 -15.09 -42.09
CA ASP A 950 15.06 -15.69 -41.77
C ASP A 950 16.24 -14.79 -42.20
N HIS A 951 16.12 -13.46 -42.03
CA HIS A 951 17.15 -12.48 -42.39
C HIS A 951 17.40 -11.43 -41.31
#